data_AF-C4JJ76-F1
#
_entry.id   AF-C4JJ76-F1
#
_cell.length_a   1.000
_cell.length_b   1.000
_cell.length_c   1.000
_cell.angle_alpha   90.00
_cell.angle_beta   90.00
_cell.angle_gamma   90.00
#
_symmetry.space_group_name_H-M   'P 1'
#
loop_
_entity.id
_entity.type
_entity.pdbx_description
1 polymer ?
#
loop_
_entity_poly.entity_id
_entity_poly.type
_entity_poly.pdbx_seq_one_letter_code
_entity_poly.pdbx_strand_id
1 'polypeptide(L)'
;MGRGSSIACQLVVGYHGGRDGHAGIATGMDSRVGVKETMPGWNLGSGDSPHSVSAQHIQSIDADAEPALFIAPSIPCPDIVHPRLFALKASCSQNASSVRLLPASPSSVTSPLAFGHSQACPSQQEANTTIAHSDLKQRERAQRFANLPAAYHAGFTAFDRSIIDEPIEDLVEGVQSGAVSARAVLQTYGKVALNAQEKTNCVTELLLPEAEKWADEEVNLKGPLAGIPVSLKDSIQVKGFDTSVGYTRYTGKPATEDGGLVKLLKDAGTVDWNFSSRHCGAIPYAKTALPITLLSFESSNPLWGVCRNPHVHDYSPGGSSGGEGALIALGGRIGVGSDVAGSVRVPAAWSGIYSLRCSTGRWPKAGVSTSMAGQEGVPSVFSPMARTLGDLTYFTRSIIQMQPWKYDTTVHPISWRDDEENDAKTKKLRIGVMKSDGVVPPAPAIARAIDTTRAALAAAGHTLVDITPPPTATPLIGLNLASQLLNSDGCQTFNSHMRTGETSDPGADKLTRYANMCRPFRYLYYLYVRYIKRDKVWAYLMKDFGLKTSTQLWKLVAQREAYRATWHNWWNAKEQSYDFILCPVNATPALPHGAMRDGFSSCGYTFLFNMLDYSAGVVPVGHVDRTKDALVTSDGRPAKKNSYKRILKELGADNTVSRGAWKYYDADAMHGLPTAVQIVGGRWHEERVLGYMEVVERALGEFKTPNGDVYPSASERWTKCCLTRGTRGVVSLPWPDFELARS
;
A
#
# COMPACT_ATOMS: atom_id res chain seq x y z
N MET A 1 35.27 21.11 55.55
CA MET A 1 34.12 20.98 56.48
C MET A 1 32.90 20.77 55.58
N GLY A 2 32.26 19.60 55.40
CA GLY A 2 31.91 18.47 56.29
C GLY A 2 30.42 18.61 56.69
N ARG A 3 29.49 17.63 56.66
CA ARG A 3 29.39 16.18 56.27
C ARG A 3 28.03 15.99 55.51
N GLY A 4 27.51 14.84 55.06
CA GLY A 4 27.82 13.40 55.05
C GLY A 4 26.69 12.64 54.28
N SER A 5 26.92 11.49 53.61
CA SER A 5 26.86 10.10 54.12
C SER A 5 25.51 9.34 53.93
N SER A 6 25.47 8.36 53.03
CA SER A 6 24.58 7.15 53.01
C SER A 6 25.02 6.25 51.83
N ILE A 7 25.66 5.08 52.01
CA ILE A 7 25.16 3.74 52.43
C ILE A 7 24.14 3.11 51.46
N ALA A 8 24.60 2.07 50.75
CA ALA A 8 23.81 0.93 50.23
C ALA A 8 24.76 -0.29 50.06
N CYS A 9 24.26 -1.52 50.26
CA CYS A 9 25.07 -2.74 50.35
C CYS A 9 24.90 -3.70 49.13
N GLN A 10 25.77 -4.72 49.07
CA GLN A 10 25.96 -5.77 48.03
C GLN A 10 24.74 -6.75 47.91
N LEU A 11 24.62 -7.70 46.96
CA LEU A 11 25.54 -8.55 46.17
C LEU A 11 25.11 -8.62 44.66
N VAL A 12 25.96 -8.76 43.61
CA VAL A 12 26.99 -9.79 43.25
C VAL A 12 26.30 -11.15 42.92
N VAL A 13 26.47 -11.86 41.78
CA VAL A 13 27.60 -12.31 40.91
C VAL A 13 27.17 -12.16 39.42
N GLY A 14 27.98 -12.14 38.34
CA GLY A 14 29.45 -12.22 38.12
C GLY A 14 29.85 -13.28 37.04
N TYR A 15 30.76 -12.96 36.09
CA TYR A 15 31.37 -13.94 35.15
C TYR A 15 32.79 -13.51 34.72
N HIS A 16 33.79 -14.37 34.96
CA HIS A 16 35.10 -14.34 34.28
C HIS A 16 34.97 -15.01 32.89
N GLY A 17 35.82 -14.80 31.88
CA GLY A 17 37.17 -14.22 31.86
C GLY A 17 38.20 -15.30 31.53
N GLY A 18 38.69 -15.37 30.29
CA GLY A 18 39.69 -16.33 29.82
C GLY A 18 40.09 -16.10 28.36
N ARG A 19 41.38 -16.21 28.04
CA ARG A 19 41.98 -15.88 26.74
C ARG A 19 42.62 -17.10 26.04
N ASP A 20 43.08 -16.85 24.82
CA ASP A 20 44.21 -17.48 24.11
C ASP A 20 44.00 -18.89 23.50
N GLY A 21 44.57 -19.11 22.31
CA GLY A 21 44.68 -20.48 21.75
C GLY A 21 44.68 -20.60 20.22
N HIS A 22 45.87 -20.50 19.63
CA HIS A 22 46.23 -20.75 18.22
C HIS A 22 45.54 -21.90 17.43
N ALA A 23 45.31 -21.62 16.14
CA ALA A 23 45.66 -22.39 14.92
C ALA A 23 45.68 -23.95 14.92
N GLY A 24 45.09 -24.58 13.87
CA GLY A 24 45.37 -25.98 13.56
C GLY A 24 44.50 -26.67 12.50
N ILE A 25 44.82 -26.48 11.21
CA ILE A 25 44.92 -27.51 10.14
C ILE A 25 43.96 -28.73 10.16
N ALA A 26 43.05 -28.76 9.17
CA ALA A 26 42.73 -29.80 8.16
C ALA A 26 42.73 -31.33 8.46
N THR A 27 42.12 -32.06 7.51
CA THR A 27 41.91 -33.53 7.41
C THR A 27 40.80 -34.10 8.32
N GLY A 28 40.03 -35.13 7.95
CA GLY A 28 39.94 -35.90 6.69
C GLY A 28 39.47 -37.35 6.95
N MET A 29 38.74 -37.98 6.01
CA MET A 29 38.24 -39.38 5.99
C MET A 29 37.14 -39.73 7.01
N ASP A 30 35.90 -39.98 6.58
CA ASP A 30 35.38 -41.23 5.97
C ASP A 30 35.50 -42.48 6.88
N SER A 31 34.35 -42.96 7.39
CA SER A 31 34.12 -44.41 7.52
C SER A 31 32.63 -44.73 7.58
N ARG A 32 32.25 -45.80 6.88
CA ARG A 32 30.87 -46.32 6.80
C ARG A 32 30.61 -47.28 7.96
N VAL A 33 29.42 -47.22 8.55
CA VAL A 33 28.76 -48.42 9.12
C VAL A 33 27.29 -48.38 8.73
N GLY A 34 26.81 -49.46 8.11
CA GLY A 34 25.39 -49.66 7.83
C GLY A 34 24.84 -50.79 8.69
N VAL A 35 23.57 -50.66 9.09
CA VAL A 35 22.77 -51.77 9.64
C VAL A 35 21.44 -51.80 8.88
N LYS A 36 21.08 -52.98 8.38
CA LYS A 36 19.76 -53.27 7.81
C LYS A 36 18.80 -53.59 8.94
N GLU A 37 17.53 -53.21 8.79
CA GLU A 37 16.42 -54.07 9.21
C GLU A 37 15.19 -53.84 8.34
N THR A 38 14.28 -54.83 8.28
CA THR A 38 13.41 -55.04 7.12
C THR A 38 11.98 -55.42 7.48
N MET A 39 11.02 -54.80 6.77
CA MET A 39 9.67 -55.33 6.42
C MET A 39 8.66 -55.50 7.59
N PRO A 40 7.35 -55.71 7.31
CA PRO A 40 6.59 -55.63 6.04
C PRO A 40 5.57 -54.46 6.04
N GLY A 41 4.84 -54.11 4.97
CA GLY A 41 4.67 -54.75 3.66
C GLY A 41 3.20 -55.14 3.41
N TRP A 42 2.38 -54.22 2.88
CA TRP A 42 1.04 -54.48 2.31
C TRP A 42 0.89 -53.71 1.00
N ASN A 43 0.49 -54.39 -0.08
CA ASN A 43 0.43 -53.82 -1.43
C ASN A 43 -0.62 -54.55 -2.28
N LEU A 44 -1.69 -53.86 -2.68
CA LEU A 44 -2.76 -54.22 -3.64
C LEU A 44 -3.48 -52.91 -3.98
N GLY A 45 -3.84 -52.54 -5.21
CA GLY A 45 -3.61 -53.13 -6.53
C GLY A 45 -4.03 -52.12 -7.62
N SER A 46 -3.66 -52.38 -8.88
CA SER A 46 -3.84 -51.49 -10.05
C SER A 46 -5.29 -51.38 -10.55
N GLY A 47 -5.65 -50.26 -11.19
CA GLY A 47 -6.92 -50.11 -11.92
C GLY A 47 -6.97 -48.84 -12.79
N ASP A 48 -7.24 -49.04 -14.08
CA ASP A 48 -7.08 -48.11 -15.20
C ASP A 48 -7.90 -46.80 -15.19
N SER A 49 -7.49 -45.91 -16.09
CA SER A 49 -8.25 -44.78 -16.66
C SER A 49 -8.47 -45.07 -18.17
N PRO A 50 -9.43 -44.46 -18.91
CA PRO A 50 -9.90 -43.07 -18.77
C PRO A 50 -11.42 -42.84 -18.94
N HIS A 51 -11.89 -41.61 -18.73
CA HIS A 51 -12.79 -40.91 -19.68
C HIS A 51 -12.94 -39.42 -19.34
N SER A 52 -13.04 -38.60 -20.38
CA SER A 52 -13.24 -37.14 -20.34
C SER A 52 -14.69 -36.77 -20.01
N VAL A 53 -14.92 -35.87 -19.04
CA VAL A 53 -16.21 -35.19 -18.84
C VAL A 53 -15.99 -33.68 -18.67
N SER A 54 -16.92 -32.90 -19.23
CA SER A 54 -16.87 -31.45 -19.40
C SER A 54 -16.84 -30.63 -18.10
N ALA A 55 -16.05 -29.55 -18.12
CA ALA A 55 -16.02 -28.56 -17.04
C ALA A 55 -17.23 -27.62 -17.08
N GLN A 56 -18.29 -27.96 -16.33
CA GLN A 56 -19.30 -27.01 -15.84
C GLN A 56 -19.83 -27.46 -14.46
N HIS A 57 -19.26 -26.93 -13.39
CA HIS A 57 -19.95 -26.69 -12.11
C HIS A 57 -19.11 -25.74 -11.25
N ILE A 58 -19.55 -24.48 -11.14
CA ILE A 58 -19.03 -23.56 -10.12
C ILE A 58 -19.62 -24.01 -8.80
N GLN A 59 -18.80 -24.55 -7.89
CA GLN A 59 -19.24 -24.86 -6.54
C GLN A 59 -19.65 -23.57 -5.82
N SER A 60 -20.89 -23.53 -5.34
CA SER A 60 -21.37 -22.45 -4.50
C SER A 60 -20.56 -22.40 -3.20
N ILE A 61 -19.94 -21.26 -2.90
CA ILE A 61 -19.27 -21.03 -1.62
C ILE A 61 -20.32 -21.08 -0.52
N ASP A 62 -20.28 -22.12 0.31
CA ASP A 62 -21.15 -22.20 1.47
C ASP A 62 -20.51 -21.48 2.66
N ALA A 63 -21.07 -20.31 2.99
CA ALA A 63 -20.53 -19.39 4.01
C ALA A 63 -20.83 -19.84 5.46
N ASP A 64 -21.22 -21.10 5.65
CA ASP A 64 -21.80 -21.63 6.88
C ASP A 64 -20.92 -22.71 7.55
N ALA A 65 -19.71 -22.94 7.04
CA ALA A 65 -18.69 -23.75 7.71
C ALA A 65 -18.01 -22.97 8.86
N GLU A 66 -18.53 -23.12 10.09
CA GLU A 66 -17.74 -22.76 11.28
C GLU A 66 -16.50 -23.68 11.37
N PRO A 67 -15.29 -23.15 11.63
CA PRO A 67 -14.11 -23.97 11.81
C PRO A 67 -14.23 -24.76 13.12
N ALA A 68 -14.26 -26.09 13.02
CA ALA A 68 -14.26 -26.98 14.17
C ALA A 68 -13.05 -26.68 15.07
N LEU A 69 -13.32 -26.36 16.34
CA LEU A 69 -12.33 -25.94 17.31
C LEU A 69 -11.49 -27.14 17.78
N PHE A 70 -10.37 -27.41 17.11
CA PHE A 70 -9.40 -28.41 17.57
C PHE A 70 -8.69 -27.93 18.85
N ILE A 71 -9.20 -28.36 20.00
CA ILE A 71 -8.53 -28.26 21.29
C ILE A 71 -7.50 -29.40 21.37
N ALA A 72 -6.22 -29.07 21.50
CA ALA A 72 -5.17 -30.05 21.79
C ALA A 72 -5.32 -30.57 23.24
N PRO A 73 -5.08 -31.87 23.51
CA PRO A 73 -5.35 -32.47 24.82
C PRO A 73 -4.39 -31.94 25.90
N SER A 74 -4.95 -31.50 27.02
CA SER A 74 -4.21 -31.04 28.20
C SER A 74 -3.70 -32.21 29.04
N ILE A 75 -2.41 -32.17 29.41
CA ILE A 75 -1.77 -33.09 30.35
C ILE A 75 -2.27 -32.80 31.78
N PRO A 76 -2.66 -33.79 32.59
CA PRO A 76 -3.18 -33.58 33.95
C PRO A 76 -2.07 -33.50 35.01
N CYS A 77 -2.32 -32.75 36.08
CA CYS A 77 -1.60 -32.83 37.36
C CYS A 77 -2.60 -32.60 38.51
N PRO A 78 -2.43 -33.22 39.70
CA PRO A 78 -3.58 -33.68 40.51
C PRO A 78 -4.07 -32.71 41.60
N ASP A 79 -5.25 -33.06 42.14
CA ASP A 79 -5.96 -32.40 43.24
C ASP A 79 -5.19 -32.32 44.57
N ILE A 80 -5.57 -31.36 45.43
CA ILE A 80 -5.72 -31.56 46.90
C ILE A 80 -6.57 -30.44 47.57
N VAL A 81 -7.74 -30.85 48.09
CA VAL A 81 -8.38 -30.50 49.38
C VAL A 81 -8.79 -29.02 49.72
N HIS A 82 -10.11 -28.83 49.85
CA HIS A 82 -10.79 -27.79 50.67
C HIS A 82 -10.81 -28.20 52.17
N PRO A 83 -10.89 -27.28 53.19
CA PRO A 83 -12.16 -26.57 53.48
C PRO A 83 -12.16 -25.26 54.35
N ARG A 84 -13.33 -24.58 54.34
CA ARG A 84 -14.02 -23.83 55.43
C ARG A 84 -13.47 -22.51 56.06
N LEU A 85 -14.28 -21.46 55.88
CA LEU A 85 -14.82 -20.50 56.89
C LEU A 85 -14.22 -20.43 58.30
N PHE A 86 -13.84 -19.21 58.73
CA PHE A 86 -14.34 -18.58 59.98
C PHE A 86 -14.13 -17.04 59.93
N ALA A 87 -14.93 -16.29 60.68
CA ALA A 87 -14.84 -14.83 60.81
C ALA A 87 -14.45 -14.42 62.23
N LEU A 88 -13.91 -13.19 62.45
CA LEU A 88 -14.33 -12.24 63.51
C LEU A 88 -13.44 -10.97 63.65
N LYS A 89 -14.13 -9.82 63.83
CA LYS A 89 -13.83 -8.61 64.64
C LYS A 89 -12.47 -7.87 64.55
N ALA A 90 -12.54 -6.72 63.88
CA ALA A 90 -12.54 -5.36 64.49
C ALA A 90 -11.59 -4.99 65.65
N SER A 91 -10.83 -3.91 65.44
CA SER A 91 -10.89 -2.69 66.28
C SER A 91 -10.21 -1.51 65.56
N CYS A 92 -10.78 -0.30 65.65
CA CYS A 92 -10.13 0.93 65.17
C CYS A 92 -10.69 2.12 65.95
N SER A 93 -9.83 2.92 66.61
CA SER A 93 -10.25 4.19 67.21
C SER A 93 -9.10 5.20 67.40
N GLN A 94 -9.49 6.47 67.30
CA GLN A 94 -8.85 7.71 67.77
C GLN A 94 -7.71 8.37 66.95
N ASN A 95 -8.10 9.52 66.34
CA ASN A 95 -7.52 10.87 66.47
C ASN A 95 -6.06 11.15 66.06
N ALA A 96 -5.67 12.34 65.58
CA ALA A 96 -6.32 13.51 64.94
C ALA A 96 -5.15 14.43 64.46
N SER A 97 -5.20 15.21 63.38
CA SER A 97 -5.70 16.62 63.38
C SER A 97 -5.14 17.38 62.15
N SER A 98 -5.85 18.43 61.68
CA SER A 98 -5.31 19.61 60.92
C SER A 98 -4.85 19.36 59.45
N VAL A 99 -4.95 20.26 58.45
CA VAL A 99 -5.39 21.68 58.34
C VAL A 99 -6.17 21.93 57.00
N ARG A 100 -7.26 22.71 57.09
CA ARG A 100 -8.00 23.54 56.08
C ARG A 100 -7.84 23.30 54.56
N LEU A 101 -9.00 23.12 53.90
CA LEU A 101 -9.33 23.72 52.60
C LEU A 101 -10.47 24.76 52.79
N LEU A 102 -10.51 25.80 51.94
CA LEU A 102 -11.57 26.83 51.94
C LEU A 102 -12.75 26.46 51.02
N PRO A 103 -13.97 27.01 51.25
CA PRO A 103 -15.21 26.42 50.74
C PRO A 103 -15.69 27.01 49.41
N ALA A 104 -16.44 26.20 48.67
CA ALA A 104 -17.43 26.66 47.68
C ALA A 104 -18.83 26.23 48.14
N SER A 105 -19.80 27.14 48.10
CA SER A 105 -21.17 26.95 48.56
C SER A 105 -22.10 26.38 47.46
N PRO A 106 -23.27 25.78 47.83
CA PRO A 106 -24.00 24.89 46.93
C PRO A 106 -25.29 25.47 46.34
N SER A 107 -25.66 25.00 45.14
CA SER A 107 -27.04 24.84 44.61
C SER A 107 -26.96 24.39 43.15
N SER A 108 -27.87 23.59 42.58
CA SER A 108 -28.97 22.81 43.16
C SER A 108 -29.18 21.56 42.28
N VAL A 109 -29.75 20.49 42.85
CA VAL A 109 -30.01 19.23 42.13
C VAL A 109 -31.36 19.28 41.42
N THR A 110 -31.37 19.08 40.10
CA THR A 110 -32.53 18.53 39.37
C THR A 110 -32.04 17.47 38.38
N SER A 111 -32.72 16.32 38.37
CA SER A 111 -32.32 15.11 37.62
C SER A 111 -32.83 15.13 36.16
N PRO A 112 -32.25 14.32 35.25
CA PRO A 112 -32.33 14.57 33.81
C PRO A 112 -33.39 13.74 33.07
N LEU A 113 -34.03 14.35 32.05
CA LEU A 113 -34.77 13.64 30.99
C LEU A 113 -34.72 14.43 29.67
N ALA A 114 -33.73 14.15 28.81
CA ALA A 114 -33.78 14.33 27.35
C ALA A 114 -32.51 13.77 26.68
N PHE A 115 -32.54 12.52 26.22
CA PHE A 115 -31.53 12.03 25.27
C PHE A 115 -31.88 12.53 23.87
N GLY A 116 -31.17 13.56 23.40
CA GLY A 116 -31.32 14.12 22.06
C GLY A 116 -29.99 14.57 21.50
N HIS A 117 -29.16 13.62 21.04
CA HIS A 117 -27.96 13.96 20.25
C HIS A 117 -28.38 14.40 18.85
N SER A 118 -28.74 15.67 18.74
CA SER A 118 -28.69 16.41 17.49
C SER A 118 -27.24 16.39 16.98
N GLN A 119 -27.03 15.91 15.76
CA GLN A 119 -25.85 16.33 15.00
C GLN A 119 -26.06 17.79 14.65
N ALA A 120 -25.48 18.69 15.44
CA ALA A 120 -25.47 20.10 15.12
C ALA A 120 -24.81 20.30 13.75
N CYS A 121 -25.43 21.08 12.87
CA CYS A 121 -24.70 21.67 11.75
C CYS A 121 -23.47 22.41 12.32
N PRO A 122 -22.33 22.41 11.60
CA PRO A 122 -21.18 23.21 12.00
C PRO A 122 -21.62 24.65 12.21
N SER A 123 -21.14 25.30 13.27
CA SER A 123 -21.40 26.72 13.40
C SER A 123 -20.76 27.42 12.20
N GLN A 124 -21.42 28.47 11.68
CA GLN A 124 -20.95 29.18 10.49
C GLN A 124 -19.51 29.71 10.67
N GLN A 125 -19.13 30.00 11.92
CA GLN A 125 -17.79 30.40 12.33
C GLN A 125 -16.74 29.27 12.19
N GLU A 126 -17.09 28.01 12.43
CA GLU A 126 -16.16 26.86 12.32
C GLU A 126 -15.91 26.44 10.87
N ALA A 127 -16.95 26.40 10.03
CA ALA A 127 -16.82 26.15 8.60
C ALA A 127 -15.87 27.18 7.94
N ASN A 128 -15.98 28.45 8.37
CA ASN A 128 -15.06 29.51 7.96
C ASN A 128 -13.60 29.23 8.37
N THR A 129 -13.32 28.48 9.44
CA THR A 129 -11.93 28.14 9.82
C THR A 129 -11.31 27.07 8.92
N THR A 130 -12.04 26.02 8.56
CA THR A 130 -11.55 24.98 7.62
C THR A 130 -11.26 25.61 6.25
N ILE A 131 -12.16 26.47 5.77
CA ILE A 131 -11.97 27.26 4.54
C ILE A 131 -10.74 28.17 4.67
N ALA A 132 -10.60 28.93 5.77
CA ALA A 132 -9.44 29.81 5.96
C ALA A 132 -8.09 29.07 5.99
N HIS A 133 -8.03 27.88 6.60
CA HIS A 133 -6.81 27.04 6.58
C HIS A 133 -6.50 26.49 5.18
N SER A 134 -7.52 26.04 4.44
CA SER A 134 -7.43 25.65 3.04
C SER A 134 -6.91 26.81 2.16
N ASP A 135 -7.59 27.95 2.20
CA ASP A 135 -7.25 29.13 1.40
C ASP A 135 -5.87 29.67 1.73
N LEU A 136 -5.42 29.58 2.98
CA LEU A 136 -4.06 29.95 3.39
C LEU A 136 -3.02 29.02 2.74
N LYS A 137 -3.11 27.70 2.96
CA LYS A 137 -2.13 26.73 2.45
C LYS A 137 -2.13 26.61 0.92
N GLN A 138 -3.30 26.71 0.28
CA GLN A 138 -3.37 26.71 -1.17
C GLN A 138 -2.79 27.99 -1.79
N ARG A 139 -2.98 29.16 -1.16
CA ARG A 139 -2.30 30.41 -1.57
C ARG A 139 -0.80 30.36 -1.32
N GLU A 140 -0.35 29.82 -0.20
CA GLU A 140 1.08 29.60 0.09
C GLU A 140 1.72 28.73 -1.01
N ARG A 141 1.15 27.55 -1.30
CA ARG A 141 1.59 26.69 -2.41
C ARG A 141 1.62 27.43 -3.74
N ALA A 142 0.56 28.18 -4.07
CA ALA A 142 0.49 28.94 -5.33
C ALA A 142 1.56 30.04 -5.40
N GLN A 143 1.83 30.74 -4.29
CA GLN A 143 2.91 31.72 -4.18
C GLN A 143 4.29 31.07 -4.32
N ARG A 144 4.51 29.89 -3.72
CA ARG A 144 5.78 29.14 -3.87
C ARG A 144 6.06 28.78 -5.33
N PHE A 145 5.04 28.36 -6.10
CA PHE A 145 5.18 28.16 -7.55
C PHE A 145 5.35 29.47 -8.34
N ALA A 146 4.64 30.54 -7.99
CA ALA A 146 4.69 31.83 -8.70
C ALA A 146 6.00 32.62 -8.45
N ASN A 147 6.64 32.38 -7.30
CA ASN A 147 7.90 33.01 -6.90
C ASN A 147 9.14 32.24 -7.40
N LEU A 148 8.97 31.14 -8.16
CA LEU A 148 10.11 30.45 -8.77
C LEU A 148 10.84 31.35 -9.78
N PRO A 149 12.16 31.23 -9.92
CA PRO A 149 12.90 31.91 -10.98
C PRO A 149 12.32 31.64 -12.37
N ALA A 150 12.38 32.62 -13.28
CA ALA A 150 11.85 32.54 -14.64
C ALA A 150 12.28 31.27 -15.41
N ALA A 151 13.46 30.72 -15.08
CA ALA A 151 14.01 29.50 -15.66
C ALA A 151 13.20 28.22 -15.33
N TYR A 152 12.31 28.23 -14.33
CA TYR A 152 11.31 27.17 -14.06
C TYR A 152 10.02 27.34 -14.86
N HIS A 153 9.70 28.55 -15.32
CA HIS A 153 8.50 28.84 -16.11
C HIS A 153 8.72 28.66 -17.61
N ALA A 154 9.98 28.63 -18.06
CA ALA A 154 10.40 28.34 -19.43
C ALA A 154 9.90 26.98 -19.93
N GLY A 155 9.77 26.83 -21.25
CA GLY A 155 9.46 25.53 -21.87
C GLY A 155 10.62 24.54 -21.77
N PHE A 156 10.32 23.25 -21.95
CA PHE A 156 11.33 22.19 -21.99
C PHE A 156 12.27 22.36 -23.19
N THR A 157 13.55 22.55 -22.90
CA THR A 157 14.66 22.55 -23.86
C THR A 157 14.98 21.14 -24.34
N ALA A 158 15.93 20.98 -25.25
CA ALA A 158 16.44 19.65 -25.62
C ALA A 158 17.12 18.96 -24.43
N PHE A 159 17.90 19.72 -23.63
CA PHE A 159 18.55 19.24 -22.42
C PHE A 159 17.55 18.80 -21.35
N ASP A 160 16.48 19.57 -21.12
CA ASP A 160 15.46 19.15 -20.15
C ASP A 160 14.80 17.81 -20.57
N ARG A 161 14.65 17.55 -21.88
CA ARG A 161 14.12 16.28 -22.37
C ARG A 161 15.11 15.13 -22.16
N SER A 162 16.40 15.32 -22.46
CA SER A 162 17.39 14.27 -22.19
C SER A 162 17.41 13.89 -20.72
N ILE A 163 17.45 14.85 -19.79
CA ILE A 163 17.40 14.61 -18.34
C ILE A 163 16.11 13.90 -17.88
N ILE A 164 15.00 14.08 -18.60
CA ILE A 164 13.75 13.38 -18.29
C ILE A 164 13.78 11.94 -18.80
N ASP A 165 14.32 11.70 -19.99
CA ASP A 165 14.31 10.36 -20.60
C ASP A 165 15.42 9.45 -20.03
N GLU A 166 16.57 10.01 -19.68
CA GLU A 166 17.78 9.34 -19.15
C GLU A 166 17.53 8.53 -17.86
N PRO A 167 18.03 7.27 -17.76
CA PRO A 167 18.01 6.45 -16.55
C PRO A 167 18.55 7.14 -15.29
N ILE A 168 18.02 6.77 -14.10
CA ILE A 168 18.58 7.27 -12.83
C ILE A 168 20.07 6.93 -12.70
N GLU A 169 20.49 5.73 -13.10
CA GLU A 169 21.89 5.29 -12.99
C GLU A 169 22.84 6.19 -13.80
N ASP A 170 22.49 6.46 -15.06
CA ASP A 170 23.23 7.35 -15.96
C ASP A 170 23.23 8.81 -15.44
N LEU A 171 22.09 9.30 -14.93
CA LEU A 171 21.98 10.63 -14.31
C LEU A 171 22.88 10.75 -13.06
N VAL A 172 22.95 9.72 -12.22
CA VAL A 172 23.85 9.68 -11.06
C VAL A 172 25.30 9.73 -11.52
N GLU A 173 25.68 8.95 -12.54
CA GLU A 173 27.05 8.94 -13.06
C GLU A 173 27.43 10.30 -13.69
N GLY A 174 26.49 10.94 -14.40
CA GLY A 174 26.61 12.30 -14.93
C GLY A 174 26.80 13.37 -13.85
N VAL A 175 26.12 13.24 -12.70
CA VAL A 175 26.28 14.15 -11.56
C VAL A 175 27.59 13.88 -10.81
N GLN A 176 27.95 12.62 -10.56
CA GLN A 176 29.18 12.24 -9.86
C GLN A 176 30.45 12.65 -10.63
N SER A 177 30.42 12.55 -11.97
CA SER A 177 31.50 12.99 -12.86
C SER A 177 31.54 14.51 -13.08
N GLY A 178 30.48 15.24 -12.73
CA GLY A 178 30.34 16.67 -12.98
C GLY A 178 29.96 17.03 -14.42
N ALA A 179 29.62 16.05 -15.26
CA ALA A 179 29.10 16.29 -16.62
C ALA A 179 27.72 16.96 -16.61
N VAL A 180 26.91 16.68 -15.58
CA VAL A 180 25.60 17.26 -15.32
C VAL A 180 25.58 17.86 -13.91
N SER A 181 25.03 19.05 -13.72
CA SER A 181 24.88 19.60 -12.36
C SER A 181 23.58 19.14 -11.70
N ALA A 182 23.66 18.73 -10.43
CA ALA A 182 22.48 18.34 -9.64
C ALA A 182 21.40 19.42 -9.62
N ARG A 183 21.82 20.71 -9.62
CA ARG A 183 20.92 21.86 -9.70
C ARG A 183 20.18 21.96 -11.04
N ALA A 184 20.79 21.57 -12.17
CA ALA A 184 20.11 21.50 -13.47
C ALA A 184 19.12 20.33 -13.54
N VAL A 185 19.45 19.17 -12.94
CA VAL A 185 18.51 18.05 -12.79
C VAL A 185 17.30 18.48 -11.95
N LEU A 186 17.54 19.05 -10.77
CA LEU A 186 16.50 19.57 -9.90
C LEU A 186 15.63 20.63 -10.59
N GLN A 187 16.23 21.55 -11.34
CA GLN A 187 15.50 22.56 -12.10
C GLN A 187 14.58 21.93 -13.17
N THR A 188 15.07 20.92 -13.88
CA THR A 188 14.28 20.15 -14.87
C THR A 188 13.06 19.50 -14.22
N TYR A 189 13.26 18.80 -13.09
CA TYR A 189 12.14 18.17 -12.36
C TYR A 189 11.23 19.20 -11.66
N GLY A 190 11.72 20.40 -11.34
CA GLY A 190 10.87 21.51 -10.90
C GLY A 190 9.92 22.02 -12.00
N LYS A 191 10.38 22.09 -13.26
CA LYS A 191 9.50 22.37 -14.42
C LYS A 191 8.42 21.29 -14.58
N VAL A 192 8.80 20.01 -14.36
CA VAL A 192 7.87 18.88 -14.37
C VAL A 192 6.82 19.02 -13.26
N ALA A 193 7.24 19.30 -12.01
CA ALA A 193 6.32 19.52 -10.90
C ALA A 193 5.34 20.68 -11.14
N LEU A 194 5.79 21.78 -11.75
CA LEU A 194 4.93 22.90 -12.12
C LEU A 194 3.85 22.48 -13.11
N ASN A 195 4.23 21.83 -14.22
CA ASN A 195 3.26 21.38 -15.22
C ASN A 195 2.34 20.27 -14.69
N ALA A 196 2.86 19.37 -13.84
CA ALA A 196 2.06 18.32 -13.20
C ALA A 196 1.03 18.91 -12.22
N GLN A 197 1.44 19.89 -11.42
CA GLN A 197 0.57 20.63 -10.51
C GLN A 197 -0.53 21.39 -11.27
N GLU A 198 -0.18 22.07 -12.37
CA GLU A 198 -1.15 22.79 -13.23
C GLU A 198 -2.21 21.83 -13.81
N LYS A 199 -1.79 20.65 -14.28
CA LYS A 199 -2.69 19.66 -14.91
C LYS A 199 -3.53 18.86 -13.89
N THR A 200 -2.97 18.52 -12.72
CA THR A 200 -3.55 17.50 -11.82
C THR A 200 -3.67 17.86 -10.36
N ASN A 201 -3.16 19.01 -9.89
CA ASN A 201 -3.17 19.38 -8.48
C ASN A 201 -2.48 18.33 -7.56
N CYS A 202 -1.37 17.74 -8.02
CA CYS A 202 -0.68 16.62 -7.38
C CYS A 202 0.30 16.99 -6.25
N VAL A 203 0.75 18.25 -6.16
CA VAL A 203 1.72 18.74 -5.16
C VAL A 203 0.99 19.42 -4.01
N THR A 204 1.33 19.10 -2.77
CA THR A 204 0.84 19.80 -1.56
C THR A 204 1.82 20.87 -1.12
N GLU A 205 3.08 20.50 -0.88
CA GLU A 205 4.16 21.43 -0.53
C GLU A 205 5.23 21.38 -1.62
N LEU A 206 5.62 22.53 -2.16
CA LEU A 206 6.77 22.63 -3.06
C LEU A 206 8.01 22.96 -2.23
N LEU A 207 9.02 22.07 -2.23
CA LEU A 207 10.21 22.19 -1.38
C LEU A 207 11.30 23.10 -1.99
N LEU A 208 11.03 23.73 -3.13
CA LEU A 208 11.88 24.76 -3.73
C LEU A 208 11.56 26.13 -3.09
N PRO A 209 12.57 26.98 -2.81
CA PRO A 209 13.99 26.85 -3.17
C PRO A 209 14.88 26.09 -2.16
N GLU A 210 14.35 25.62 -1.02
CA GLU A 210 15.11 24.95 0.04
C GLU A 210 15.80 23.68 -0.49
N ALA A 211 15.16 22.95 -1.41
CA ALA A 211 15.76 21.81 -2.11
C ALA A 211 16.97 22.17 -2.99
N GLU A 212 17.03 23.39 -3.55
CA GLU A 212 18.23 23.88 -4.24
C GLU A 212 19.36 24.11 -3.22
N LYS A 213 19.04 24.73 -2.09
CA LYS A 213 19.99 24.92 -1.00
C LYS A 213 20.51 23.58 -0.47
N TRP A 214 19.66 22.57 -0.34
CA TRP A 214 20.08 21.22 0.05
C TRP A 214 21.02 20.60 -0.98
N ALA A 215 20.72 20.75 -2.28
CA ALA A 215 21.59 20.28 -3.36
C ALA A 215 22.99 20.93 -3.35
N ASP A 216 23.08 22.20 -2.93
CA ASP A 216 24.32 22.98 -2.90
C ASP A 216 25.11 22.82 -1.57
N GLU A 217 24.44 22.59 -0.42
CA GLU A 217 25.04 22.60 0.93
C GLU A 217 24.88 21.31 1.76
N GLU A 218 23.77 20.57 1.63
CA GLU A 218 23.36 19.50 2.58
C GLU A 218 23.37 18.08 1.98
N VAL A 219 23.66 17.92 0.68
CA VAL A 219 23.50 16.66 -0.07
C VAL A 219 24.83 16.21 -0.68
N ASN A 220 25.22 14.94 -0.46
CA ASN A 220 26.49 14.43 -1.01
C ASN A 220 26.32 13.90 -2.43
N LEU A 221 26.78 14.69 -3.40
CA LEU A 221 26.76 14.40 -4.84
C LEU A 221 27.74 13.29 -5.28
N LYS A 222 28.31 12.52 -4.34
CA LYS A 222 29.06 11.27 -4.58
C LYS A 222 28.33 10.01 -4.10
N GLY A 223 27.08 10.15 -3.65
CA GLY A 223 26.22 9.03 -3.23
C GLY A 223 25.60 8.27 -4.40
N PRO A 224 25.02 7.07 -4.18
CA PRO A 224 24.43 6.23 -5.21
C PRO A 224 23.07 6.74 -5.71
N LEU A 225 22.63 7.92 -5.25
CA LEU A 225 21.47 8.64 -5.77
C LEU A 225 21.79 10.15 -5.94
N ALA A 226 23.05 10.47 -6.21
CA ALA A 226 23.57 11.83 -6.37
C ALA A 226 22.72 12.70 -7.32
N GLY A 227 22.18 13.80 -6.79
CA GLY A 227 21.44 14.80 -7.55
C GLY A 227 20.02 14.40 -7.97
N ILE A 228 19.55 13.21 -7.59
CA ILE A 228 18.26 12.66 -8.04
C ILE A 228 17.09 13.28 -7.24
N PRO A 229 16.13 13.97 -7.89
CA PRO A 229 14.98 14.54 -7.21
C PRO A 229 13.93 13.47 -6.85
N VAL A 230 13.49 13.47 -5.60
CA VAL A 230 12.53 12.48 -5.04
C VAL A 230 11.27 13.18 -4.54
N SER A 231 10.10 12.75 -5.00
CA SER A 231 8.82 13.20 -4.45
C SER A 231 8.39 12.35 -3.26
N LEU A 232 7.71 12.97 -2.29
CA LEU A 232 7.34 12.34 -1.03
C LEU A 232 5.86 12.53 -0.73
N LYS A 233 5.12 11.46 -0.46
CA LYS A 233 3.73 11.56 0.00
C LYS A 233 3.62 12.45 1.24
N ASP A 234 2.58 13.29 1.34
CA ASP A 234 2.34 14.21 2.48
C ASP A 234 1.95 13.54 3.83
N SER A 235 2.44 12.32 4.02
CA SER A 235 2.59 11.64 5.31
C SER A 235 4.05 11.62 5.80
N ILE A 236 5.03 11.92 4.94
CA ILE A 236 6.46 11.88 5.27
C ILE A 236 6.91 13.24 5.81
N GLN A 237 7.67 13.25 6.91
CA GLN A 237 8.10 14.49 7.56
C GLN A 237 9.38 15.04 6.90
N VAL A 238 9.29 16.30 6.45
CA VAL A 238 10.39 17.09 5.90
C VAL A 238 10.55 18.33 6.76
N LYS A 239 11.76 18.60 7.25
CA LYS A 239 12.09 19.73 8.11
C LYS A 239 11.69 21.06 7.45
N GLY A 240 10.97 21.90 8.20
CA GLY A 240 10.51 23.21 7.74
C GLY A 240 9.15 23.21 7.03
N PHE A 241 8.57 22.04 6.73
CA PHE A 241 7.31 21.91 6.01
C PHE A 241 6.23 21.21 6.84
N ASP A 242 4.97 21.59 6.63
CA ASP A 242 3.82 20.91 7.23
C ASP A 242 3.79 19.44 6.77
N THR A 243 3.18 18.56 7.57
CA THR A 243 2.84 17.19 7.15
C THR A 243 1.36 16.96 7.43
N SER A 244 0.55 17.34 6.44
CA SER A 244 -0.87 17.63 6.70
C SER A 244 -1.74 16.40 6.83
N VAL A 245 -1.39 15.29 6.14
CA VAL A 245 -2.24 14.09 6.02
C VAL A 245 -3.69 14.43 5.59
N GLY A 246 -3.87 15.56 4.90
CA GLY A 246 -5.17 16.08 4.45
C GLY A 246 -6.03 16.74 5.53
N TYR A 247 -5.54 16.85 6.78
CA TYR A 247 -6.25 17.50 7.89
C TYR A 247 -5.81 18.95 8.10
N THR A 248 -6.77 19.88 8.12
CA THR A 248 -6.55 21.29 8.51
C THR A 248 -6.05 21.45 9.95
N ARG A 249 -6.10 20.41 10.79
CA ARG A 249 -5.53 20.40 12.15
C ARG A 249 -3.99 20.34 12.17
N TYR A 250 -3.36 19.97 11.06
CA TYR A 250 -1.91 19.81 10.94
C TYR A 250 -1.20 20.90 10.10
N THR A 251 -1.93 21.92 9.65
CA THR A 251 -1.36 23.10 8.97
C THR A 251 -0.72 24.09 9.96
N GLY A 252 0.33 24.79 9.54
CA GLY A 252 1.03 25.78 10.37
C GLY A 252 1.81 25.13 11.52
N LYS A 253 2.29 23.90 11.29
CA LYS A 253 3.05 23.05 12.20
C LYS A 253 4.18 22.37 11.42
N PRO A 254 5.14 23.16 10.89
CA PRO A 254 6.25 22.61 10.13
C PRO A 254 7.08 21.65 10.98
N ALA A 255 7.55 20.56 10.38
CA ALA A 255 8.36 19.59 11.09
C ALA A 255 9.68 20.23 11.55
N THR A 256 10.06 20.00 12.81
CA THR A 256 11.30 20.55 13.41
C THR A 256 12.55 19.82 12.93
N GLU A 257 12.40 18.59 12.44
CA GLU A 257 13.46 17.75 11.91
C GLU A 257 12.96 16.90 10.73
N ASP A 258 13.89 16.34 9.97
CA ASP A 258 13.61 15.40 8.89
C ASP A 258 13.29 14.00 9.47
N GLY A 259 12.34 13.29 8.85
CA GLY A 259 12.05 11.90 9.19
C GLY A 259 13.19 10.95 8.80
N GLY A 260 13.16 9.70 9.28
CA GLY A 260 14.27 8.75 9.08
C GLY A 260 14.59 8.50 7.60
N LEU A 261 13.55 8.39 6.76
CA LEU A 261 13.68 8.31 5.31
C LEU A 261 14.31 9.57 4.69
N VAL A 262 13.93 10.76 5.17
CA VAL A 262 14.37 12.04 4.58
C VAL A 262 15.80 12.35 4.99
N LYS A 263 16.18 12.02 6.24
CA LYS A 263 17.57 11.98 6.70
C LYS A 263 18.39 11.07 5.80
N LEU A 264 17.97 9.81 5.62
CA LEU A 264 18.63 8.86 4.72
C LEU A 264 18.78 9.39 3.29
N LEU A 265 17.72 9.98 2.70
CA LEU A 265 17.74 10.51 1.33
C LEU A 265 18.73 11.66 1.14
N LYS A 266 18.78 12.60 2.10
CA LYS A 266 19.71 13.73 2.04
C LYS A 266 21.15 13.33 2.37
N ASP A 267 21.33 12.42 3.33
CA ASP A 267 22.53 12.33 4.17
C ASP A 267 23.83 12.52 3.41
N ALA A 268 24.50 13.64 3.71
CA ALA A 268 25.78 13.99 3.14
C ALA A 268 27.00 13.48 3.95
N GLY A 269 26.77 12.93 5.14
CA GLY A 269 27.81 12.52 6.08
C GLY A 269 27.84 13.33 7.38
N THR A 270 26.69 13.83 7.84
CA THR A 270 26.59 14.54 9.14
C THR A 270 26.23 13.61 10.31
N VAL A 271 26.01 12.32 10.05
CA VAL A 271 25.78 11.29 11.07
C VAL A 271 27.07 10.51 11.33
N ASP A 272 27.97 11.09 12.14
CA ASP A 272 29.22 10.40 12.50
C ASP A 272 28.96 9.24 13.47
N TRP A 273 29.09 8.01 12.96
CA TRP A 273 29.35 6.81 13.74
C TRP A 273 30.25 5.83 12.97
N ASN A 274 31.52 6.19 12.80
CA ASN A 274 32.67 5.30 12.51
C ASN A 274 32.36 3.95 11.80
N PHE A 275 32.16 3.97 10.46
CA PHE A 275 33.18 3.51 9.50
C PHE A 275 32.65 3.53 8.04
N SER A 276 33.32 4.32 7.19
CA SER A 276 33.34 4.26 5.71
C SER A 276 32.04 4.43 4.89
N SER A 277 31.84 5.66 4.43
CA SER A 277 31.55 6.00 3.02
C SER A 277 30.23 5.49 2.39
N ARG A 278 29.07 5.74 3.00
CA ARG A 278 27.76 5.53 2.35
C ARG A 278 26.81 6.69 2.64
N HIS A 279 26.70 7.58 1.67
CA HIS A 279 25.86 8.80 1.69
C HIS A 279 24.91 8.72 0.50
N CYS A 280 23.69 9.24 0.58
CA CYS A 280 22.67 8.97 -0.46
C CYS A 280 22.80 9.90 -1.67
N GLY A 281 22.77 11.21 -1.42
CA GLY A 281 22.86 12.21 -2.47
C GLY A 281 21.54 12.59 -3.14
N ALA A 282 20.39 12.08 -2.67
CA ALA A 282 19.08 12.37 -3.23
C ALA A 282 18.49 13.69 -2.70
N ILE A 283 17.63 14.33 -3.49
CA ILE A 283 17.07 15.66 -3.20
C ILE A 283 15.54 15.59 -3.08
N PRO A 284 14.97 15.61 -1.86
CA PRO A 284 13.53 15.80 -1.68
C PRO A 284 13.10 17.16 -2.26
N TYR A 285 12.18 17.18 -3.23
CA TYR A 285 11.79 18.43 -3.94
C TYR A 285 10.30 18.79 -3.91
N ALA A 286 9.41 17.83 -3.64
CA ALA A 286 7.98 18.05 -3.55
C ALA A 286 7.31 17.09 -2.57
N LYS A 287 6.26 17.57 -1.88
CA LYS A 287 5.31 16.71 -1.16
C LYS A 287 4.03 16.54 -1.98
N THR A 288 3.40 15.37 -1.93
CA THR A 288 2.32 15.02 -2.86
C THR A 288 0.98 14.67 -2.21
N ALA A 289 -0.08 14.87 -3.00
CA ALA A 289 -1.47 14.77 -2.61
C ALA A 289 -1.93 13.34 -2.23
N LEU A 290 -2.86 13.30 -1.29
CA LEU A 290 -3.42 12.10 -0.67
C LEU A 290 -4.87 12.38 -0.22
N PRO A 291 -5.69 11.36 0.06
CA PRO A 291 -6.99 11.54 0.68
C PRO A 291 -6.89 11.84 2.17
N ILE A 292 -7.86 12.62 2.67
CA ILE A 292 -8.09 12.72 4.12
C ILE A 292 -8.35 11.32 4.70
N THR A 293 -7.93 11.08 5.94
CA THR A 293 -7.93 9.76 6.63
C THR A 293 -6.99 8.68 6.07
N LEU A 294 -6.38 8.86 4.90
CA LEU A 294 -5.59 7.84 4.18
C LEU A 294 -6.35 6.58 3.74
N LEU A 295 -7.63 6.43 4.10
CA LEU A 295 -8.45 5.23 3.88
C LEU A 295 -9.29 5.29 2.58
N SER A 296 -8.66 5.70 1.48
CA SER A 296 -9.32 5.82 0.18
C SER A 296 -8.38 5.48 -0.98
N PHE A 297 -8.96 4.92 -2.05
CA PHE A 297 -8.29 4.81 -3.36
C PHE A 297 -8.58 6.02 -4.27
N GLU A 298 -9.12 7.09 -3.70
CA GLU A 298 -9.09 8.43 -4.29
C GLU A 298 -8.03 9.30 -3.58
N SER A 299 -7.61 10.41 -4.18
CA SER A 299 -6.72 11.39 -3.54
C SER A 299 -7.37 12.77 -3.54
N SER A 300 -8.27 12.96 -2.57
CA SER A 300 -9.05 14.18 -2.37
C SER A 300 -9.16 14.50 -0.88
N ASN A 301 -8.93 15.76 -0.51
CA ASN A 301 -9.07 16.23 0.87
C ASN A 301 -9.53 17.70 0.92
N PRO A 302 -10.16 18.17 2.02
CA PRO A 302 -10.68 19.53 2.11
C PRO A 302 -9.59 20.63 2.09
N LEU A 303 -8.34 20.27 2.44
CA LEU A 303 -7.24 21.21 2.59
C LEU A 303 -6.56 21.57 1.24
N TRP A 304 -6.35 20.58 0.38
CA TRP A 304 -5.62 20.70 -0.89
C TRP A 304 -6.50 20.52 -2.13
N GLY A 305 -7.75 20.09 -1.95
CA GLY A 305 -8.69 19.78 -3.02
C GLY A 305 -8.52 18.38 -3.61
N VAL A 306 -8.93 18.23 -4.87
CA VAL A 306 -8.92 16.97 -5.62
C VAL A 306 -7.64 16.87 -6.45
N CYS A 307 -6.92 15.75 -6.35
CA CYS A 307 -5.86 15.39 -7.29
C CYS A 307 -6.43 14.50 -8.41
N ARG A 308 -6.14 14.85 -9.66
CA ARG A 308 -6.77 14.28 -10.88
C ARG A 308 -5.87 13.31 -11.63
N ASN A 309 -6.48 12.40 -12.40
CA ASN A 309 -5.74 11.42 -13.19
C ASN A 309 -4.98 12.11 -14.34
N PRO A 310 -3.71 11.72 -14.58
CA PRO A 310 -2.89 12.29 -15.65
C PRO A 310 -3.40 11.98 -17.07
N HIS A 311 -4.18 10.91 -17.26
CA HIS A 311 -4.67 10.44 -18.57
C HIS A 311 -6.09 10.93 -18.85
N VAL A 312 -7.02 10.82 -17.89
CA VAL A 312 -8.43 11.25 -18.05
C VAL A 312 -8.86 12.12 -16.86
N HIS A 313 -8.99 13.43 -17.09
CA HIS A 313 -9.11 14.47 -16.07
C HIS A 313 -10.17 14.23 -14.97
N ASP A 314 -11.33 13.66 -15.30
CA ASP A 314 -12.44 13.49 -14.34
C ASP A 314 -12.34 12.20 -13.49
N TYR A 315 -11.23 11.47 -13.64
CA TYR A 315 -10.93 10.24 -12.92
C TYR A 315 -9.86 10.46 -11.84
N SER A 316 -9.83 9.55 -10.87
CA SER A 316 -8.80 9.58 -9.82
C SER A 316 -7.46 9.01 -10.32
N PRO A 317 -6.30 9.57 -9.91
CA PRO A 317 -4.99 8.94 -10.11
C PRO A 317 -4.78 7.72 -9.18
N GLY A 318 -5.74 7.45 -8.28
CA GLY A 318 -5.65 6.45 -7.23
C GLY A 318 -5.45 7.05 -5.85
N GLY A 319 -5.34 6.18 -4.84
CA GLY A 319 -5.09 6.58 -3.46
C GLY A 319 -4.54 5.44 -2.60
N SER A 320 -3.96 5.72 -1.44
CA SER A 320 -3.79 7.07 -0.87
C SER A 320 -2.55 7.81 -1.35
N SER A 321 -1.70 7.25 -2.22
CA SER A 321 -0.51 7.94 -2.80
C SER A 321 -0.76 8.46 -4.22
N GLY A 322 -1.93 9.07 -4.49
CA GLY A 322 -2.33 9.49 -5.84
C GLY A 322 -1.54 10.67 -6.40
N GLY A 323 -1.03 11.57 -5.54
CA GLY A 323 -0.16 12.66 -5.96
C GLY A 323 1.18 12.17 -6.51
N GLU A 324 1.79 11.14 -5.91
CA GLU A 324 2.96 10.43 -6.49
C GLU A 324 2.59 9.84 -7.86
N GLY A 325 1.45 9.14 -7.94
CA GLY A 325 0.94 8.56 -9.19
C GLY A 325 0.85 9.59 -10.32
N ALA A 326 0.16 10.70 -10.08
CA ALA A 326 -0.01 11.77 -11.06
C ALA A 326 1.30 12.48 -11.42
N LEU A 327 2.16 12.80 -10.44
CA LEU A 327 3.42 13.52 -10.67
C LEU A 327 4.41 12.69 -11.51
N ILE A 328 4.59 11.42 -11.16
CA ILE A 328 5.52 10.51 -11.84
C ILE A 328 5.03 10.22 -13.28
N ALA A 329 3.73 9.99 -13.46
CA ALA A 329 3.14 9.76 -14.79
C ALA A 329 3.23 10.97 -15.75
N LEU A 330 3.41 12.19 -15.22
CA LEU A 330 3.55 13.43 -16.01
C LEU A 330 5.02 13.82 -16.24
N GLY A 331 5.97 12.93 -15.91
CA GLY A 331 7.40 13.10 -16.17
C GLY A 331 8.29 13.01 -14.92
N GLY A 332 7.72 12.98 -13.70
CA GLY A 332 8.50 12.74 -12.49
C GLY A 332 9.25 11.40 -12.58
N ARG A 333 10.43 11.30 -11.95
CA ARG A 333 11.23 10.06 -12.05
C ARG A 333 10.84 9.05 -10.99
N ILE A 334 10.91 9.45 -9.72
CA ILE A 334 10.78 8.55 -8.57
C ILE A 334 10.23 9.27 -7.34
N GLY A 335 9.52 8.51 -6.50
CA GLY A 335 8.98 9.01 -5.24
C GLY A 335 8.62 7.90 -4.27
N VAL A 336 8.21 8.28 -3.05
CA VAL A 336 7.90 7.33 -1.96
C VAL A 336 6.49 7.56 -1.42
N GLY A 337 5.68 6.50 -1.52
CA GLY A 337 4.34 6.44 -0.97
C GLY A 337 4.25 5.53 0.27
N SER A 338 3.01 5.26 0.68
CA SER A 338 2.71 4.29 1.75
C SER A 338 1.56 3.37 1.38
N ASP A 339 1.60 2.13 1.88
CA ASP A 339 0.68 1.05 1.53
C ASP A 339 0.24 0.25 2.77
N VAL A 340 -1.06 0.32 3.09
CA VAL A 340 -1.71 -0.51 4.13
C VAL A 340 -2.79 -1.45 3.56
N ALA A 341 -3.29 -1.14 2.36
CA ALA A 341 -4.35 -1.88 1.68
C ALA A 341 -4.27 -1.83 0.14
N GLY A 342 -3.15 -1.36 -0.44
CA GLY A 342 -3.00 -1.09 -1.88
C GLY A 342 -2.49 0.32 -2.22
N SER A 343 -2.15 1.13 -1.22
CA SER A 343 -1.98 2.57 -1.42
C SER A 343 -0.71 3.06 -2.14
N VAL A 344 0.24 2.20 -2.53
CA VAL A 344 1.18 2.53 -3.63
C VAL A 344 0.79 1.83 -4.93
N ARG A 345 0.24 0.61 -4.84
CA ARG A 345 -0.07 -0.25 -5.99
C ARG A 345 -1.26 0.24 -6.81
N VAL A 346 -2.33 0.70 -6.17
CA VAL A 346 -3.52 1.25 -6.85
C VAL A 346 -3.20 2.57 -7.56
N PRO A 347 -2.51 3.56 -6.94
CA PRO A 347 -2.03 4.72 -7.69
C PRO A 347 -1.11 4.37 -8.86
N ALA A 348 -0.23 3.40 -8.69
CA ALA A 348 0.64 2.93 -9.77
C ALA A 348 -0.17 2.36 -10.95
N ALA A 349 -1.12 1.48 -10.67
CA ALA A 349 -2.01 0.90 -11.67
C ALA A 349 -2.92 1.92 -12.36
N TRP A 350 -3.44 2.90 -11.61
CA TRP A 350 -4.40 3.90 -12.10
C TRP A 350 -3.72 5.11 -12.77
N SER A 351 -2.44 5.37 -12.49
CA SER A 351 -1.65 6.41 -13.15
C SER A 351 -0.69 5.85 -14.23
N GLY A 352 -0.54 4.53 -14.36
CA GLY A 352 0.27 3.92 -15.42
C GLY A 352 1.77 3.95 -15.13
N ILE A 353 2.16 3.71 -13.88
CA ILE A 353 3.56 3.73 -13.42
C ILE A 353 3.89 2.46 -12.61
N TYR A 354 5.17 2.28 -12.25
CA TYR A 354 5.66 1.13 -11.50
C TYR A 354 5.65 1.41 -10.00
N SER A 355 5.46 0.37 -9.20
CA SER A 355 5.67 0.44 -7.75
C SER A 355 6.07 -0.92 -7.19
N LEU A 356 6.75 -0.89 -6.05
CA LEU A 356 7.08 -2.08 -5.26
C LEU A 356 6.54 -1.88 -3.85
N ARG A 357 5.56 -2.67 -3.43
CA ARG A 357 5.16 -2.79 -2.03
C ARG A 357 6.14 -3.74 -1.33
N CYS A 358 6.94 -3.21 -0.41
CA CYS A 358 7.90 -3.98 0.38
C CYS A 358 7.25 -4.65 1.61
N SER A 359 7.86 -5.71 2.14
CA SER A 359 7.45 -6.33 3.42
C SER A 359 7.65 -5.39 4.63
N THR A 360 6.90 -5.65 5.70
CA THR A 360 6.94 -4.84 6.93
C THR A 360 8.31 -4.93 7.59
N GLY A 361 8.99 -3.78 7.69
CA GLY A 361 10.35 -3.66 8.23
C GLY A 361 11.45 -3.69 7.17
N ARG A 362 11.12 -3.69 5.87
CA ARG A 362 12.11 -3.59 4.78
C ARG A 362 12.51 -2.16 4.45
N TRP A 363 11.63 -1.21 4.71
CA TRP A 363 11.75 0.19 4.30
C TRP A 363 11.50 1.13 5.49
N PRO A 364 12.21 2.28 5.58
CA PRO A 364 11.99 3.25 6.64
C PRO A 364 10.53 3.71 6.81
N LYS A 365 10.11 3.83 8.06
CA LYS A 365 8.78 4.25 8.54
C LYS A 365 8.85 5.30 9.65
N ALA A 366 9.98 5.51 10.33
CA ALA A 366 10.16 6.51 11.36
C ALA A 366 10.11 7.94 10.79
N GLY A 367 9.52 8.87 11.54
CA GLY A 367 9.33 10.26 11.08
C GLY A 367 8.24 10.40 10.01
N VAL A 368 7.09 9.79 10.26
CA VAL A 368 5.90 9.91 9.40
C VAL A 368 4.68 10.27 10.24
N SER A 369 3.77 11.06 9.66
CA SER A 369 2.45 11.34 10.20
C SER A 369 1.41 10.39 9.60
N THR A 370 0.45 9.94 10.40
CA THR A 370 -0.59 9.00 9.98
C THR A 370 -1.89 9.26 10.74
N SER A 371 -3.01 8.91 10.12
CA SER A 371 -4.36 8.98 10.70
C SER A 371 -4.65 7.88 11.72
N MET A 372 -3.77 6.88 11.87
CA MET A 372 -3.99 5.68 12.70
C MET A 372 -2.71 5.26 13.43
N ALA A 373 -2.11 6.19 14.18
CA ALA A 373 -0.93 5.89 15.00
C ALA A 373 -1.26 4.80 16.06
N GLY A 374 -0.35 3.84 16.24
CA GLY A 374 -0.53 2.70 17.14
C GLY A 374 -1.36 1.53 16.57
N GLN A 375 -1.83 1.60 15.32
CA GLN A 375 -2.44 0.45 14.65
C GLN A 375 -1.36 -0.55 14.24
N GLU A 376 -1.45 -1.77 14.79
CA GLU A 376 -0.53 -2.89 14.47
C GLU A 376 -1.24 -4.08 13.82
N GLY A 377 -2.57 -4.04 13.69
CA GLY A 377 -3.38 -5.13 13.16
C GLY A 377 -3.11 -5.44 11.69
N VAL A 378 -2.84 -4.43 10.86
CA VAL A 378 -2.34 -4.59 9.49
C VAL A 378 -1.32 -3.48 9.26
N PRO A 379 -0.01 -3.75 9.46
CA PRO A 379 1.00 -2.70 9.41
C PRO A 379 1.07 -2.01 8.04
N SER A 380 1.00 -0.68 8.06
CA SER A 380 1.35 0.14 6.88
C SER A 380 2.86 0.10 6.66
N VAL A 381 3.26 -0.05 5.39
CA VAL A 381 4.64 0.07 4.90
C VAL A 381 4.83 1.35 4.08
N PHE A 382 6.08 1.76 3.92
CA PHE A 382 6.49 2.79 2.95
C PHE A 382 7.26 2.13 1.82
N SER A 383 7.18 2.70 0.62
CA SER A 383 7.48 1.93 -0.60
C SER A 383 7.71 2.84 -1.82
N PRO A 384 8.69 2.53 -2.68
CA PRO A 384 9.02 3.35 -3.84
C PRO A 384 8.04 3.17 -5.01
N MET A 385 7.92 4.23 -5.80
CA MET A 385 7.11 4.35 -7.01
C MET A 385 7.95 5.05 -8.07
N ALA A 386 7.92 4.59 -9.32
CA ALA A 386 8.80 5.10 -10.37
C ALA A 386 8.18 5.05 -11.77
N ARG A 387 8.70 5.89 -12.69
CA ARG A 387 8.26 5.94 -14.08
C ARG A 387 8.73 4.74 -14.91
N THR A 388 9.89 4.15 -14.58
CA THR A 388 10.38 2.92 -15.22
C THR A 388 10.74 1.86 -14.18
N LEU A 389 10.78 0.59 -14.60
CA LEU A 389 11.21 -0.51 -13.74
C LEU A 389 12.70 -0.43 -13.38
N GLY A 390 13.56 0.02 -14.30
CA GLY A 390 14.99 0.19 -14.04
C GLY A 390 15.25 1.17 -12.89
N ASP A 391 14.58 2.32 -12.91
CA ASP A 391 14.65 3.31 -11.82
C ASP A 391 14.18 2.72 -10.48
N LEU A 392 13.07 1.99 -10.49
CA LEU A 392 12.50 1.37 -9.31
C LEU A 392 13.49 0.38 -8.69
N THR A 393 14.12 -0.45 -9.51
CA THR A 393 15.12 -1.44 -9.09
C THR A 393 16.37 -0.74 -8.56
N TYR A 394 16.95 0.20 -9.30
CA TYR A 394 18.16 0.92 -8.91
C TYR A 394 17.97 1.67 -7.59
N PHE A 395 16.90 2.46 -7.47
CA PHE A 395 16.60 3.22 -6.25
C PHE A 395 16.32 2.32 -5.05
N THR A 396 15.58 1.21 -5.23
CA THR A 396 15.34 0.24 -4.15
C THR A 396 16.66 -0.39 -3.70
N ARG A 397 17.49 -0.83 -4.65
CA ARG A 397 18.81 -1.42 -4.39
C ARG A 397 19.71 -0.45 -3.62
N SER A 398 19.88 0.78 -4.12
CA SER A 398 20.69 1.83 -3.49
C SER A 398 20.24 2.12 -2.06
N ILE A 399 18.93 2.30 -1.82
CA ILE A 399 18.38 2.56 -0.48
C ILE A 399 18.64 1.39 0.48
N ILE A 400 18.54 0.14 0.05
CA ILE A 400 18.83 -1.03 0.92
C ILE A 400 20.34 -1.19 1.18
N GLN A 401 21.19 -1.00 0.18
CA GLN A 401 22.66 -1.07 0.31
C GLN A 401 23.24 0.00 1.25
N MET A 402 22.52 1.12 1.40
CA MET A 402 22.79 2.18 2.39
C MET A 402 22.48 1.81 3.84
N GLN A 403 21.98 0.61 4.13
CA GLN A 403 21.73 0.12 5.49
C GLN A 403 20.67 0.94 6.26
N PRO A 404 19.42 1.02 5.77
CA PRO A 404 18.38 1.91 6.30
C PRO A 404 18.04 1.69 7.78
N TRP A 405 18.33 0.50 8.31
CA TRP A 405 18.25 0.16 9.74
C TRP A 405 19.18 0.98 10.66
N LYS A 406 20.16 1.71 10.10
CA LYS A 406 20.96 2.70 10.85
C LYS A 406 20.22 4.02 11.10
N TYR A 407 19.24 4.34 10.25
CA TYR A 407 18.45 5.58 10.32
C TYR A 407 17.09 5.36 10.98
N ASP A 408 16.66 4.10 11.09
CA ASP A 408 15.31 3.72 11.49
C ASP A 408 15.29 2.37 12.23
N THR A 409 14.88 2.40 13.50
CA THR A 409 14.79 1.23 14.38
C THR A 409 13.68 0.24 13.99
N THR A 410 12.77 0.62 13.09
CA THR A 410 11.71 -0.26 12.56
C THR A 410 12.17 -1.13 11.39
N VAL A 411 13.35 -0.86 10.84
CA VAL A 411 13.90 -1.58 9.68
C VAL A 411 14.81 -2.73 10.13
N HIS A 412 14.63 -3.90 9.54
CA HIS A 412 15.46 -5.07 9.82
C HIS A 412 16.78 -5.03 9.03
N PRO A 413 17.90 -5.51 9.60
CA PRO A 413 19.23 -5.45 9.00
C PRO A 413 19.44 -6.53 7.91
N ILE A 414 18.61 -6.46 6.87
CA ILE A 414 18.64 -7.39 5.73
C ILE A 414 19.27 -6.65 4.56
N SER A 415 20.47 -7.10 4.13
CA SER A 415 21.15 -6.55 2.96
C SER A 415 20.40 -6.85 1.64
N TRP A 416 20.84 -6.21 0.56
CA TRP A 416 20.43 -6.60 -0.79
C TRP A 416 21.00 -7.96 -1.17
N ARG A 417 20.24 -8.75 -1.94
CA ARG A 417 20.61 -10.09 -2.45
C ARG A 417 20.58 -10.08 -3.97
N ASP A 418 21.71 -9.70 -4.58
CA ASP A 418 21.87 -9.66 -6.05
C ASP A 418 21.69 -11.04 -6.69
N ASP A 419 22.02 -12.12 -5.98
CA ASP A 419 21.77 -13.50 -6.37
C ASP A 419 20.26 -13.78 -6.57
N GLU A 420 19.43 -13.37 -5.60
CA GLU A 420 17.98 -13.54 -5.70
C GLU A 420 17.35 -12.76 -6.87
N GLU A 421 17.88 -11.57 -7.16
CA GLU A 421 17.42 -10.74 -8.29
C GLU A 421 17.80 -11.38 -9.64
N ASN A 422 19.03 -11.88 -9.77
CA ASN A 422 19.54 -12.47 -11.02
C ASN A 422 18.95 -13.87 -11.31
N ASP A 423 18.77 -14.71 -10.28
CA ASP A 423 18.09 -16.01 -10.40
C ASP A 423 16.63 -15.84 -10.86
N ALA A 424 15.95 -14.78 -10.39
CA ALA A 424 14.58 -14.47 -10.79
C ALA A 424 14.45 -14.10 -12.28
N LYS A 425 15.49 -13.51 -12.89
CA LYS A 425 15.50 -13.08 -14.31
C LYS A 425 15.83 -14.20 -15.30
N THR A 426 16.65 -15.16 -14.88
CA THR A 426 17.31 -16.12 -15.77
C THR A 426 16.57 -17.45 -15.90
N LYS A 427 15.91 -17.92 -14.84
CA LYS A 427 15.28 -19.25 -14.81
C LYS A 427 13.89 -19.29 -15.48
N LYS A 428 13.46 -20.49 -15.90
CA LYS A 428 12.09 -20.71 -16.37
C LYS A 428 11.11 -20.77 -15.20
N LEU A 429 10.39 -19.68 -15.00
CA LEU A 429 9.44 -19.50 -13.90
C LEU A 429 8.20 -20.41 -13.98
N ARG A 430 7.72 -20.85 -12.81
CA ARG A 430 6.37 -21.40 -12.58
C ARG A 430 5.50 -20.39 -11.85
N ILE A 431 4.38 -20.01 -12.47
CA ILE A 431 3.62 -18.81 -12.13
C ILE A 431 2.19 -19.21 -11.74
N GLY A 432 1.77 -18.84 -10.53
CA GLY A 432 0.39 -18.99 -10.09
C GLY A 432 -0.47 -17.84 -10.63
N VAL A 433 -1.64 -18.10 -11.20
CA VAL A 433 -2.53 -17.07 -11.74
C VAL A 433 -3.81 -17.00 -10.92
N MET A 434 -3.96 -15.95 -10.12
CA MET A 434 -5.19 -15.67 -9.36
C MET A 434 -6.05 -14.68 -10.16
N LYS A 435 -6.90 -15.21 -11.05
CA LYS A 435 -7.78 -14.42 -11.92
C LYS A 435 -8.81 -13.57 -11.16
N SER A 436 -9.22 -14.01 -9.97
CA SER A 436 -10.18 -13.31 -9.13
C SER A 436 -9.89 -13.55 -7.64
N ASP A 437 -10.23 -12.59 -6.79
CA ASP A 437 -10.23 -12.75 -5.33
C ASP A 437 -11.45 -13.54 -4.80
N GLY A 438 -12.39 -13.89 -5.68
CA GLY A 438 -13.65 -14.57 -5.32
C GLY A 438 -14.70 -13.67 -4.66
N VAL A 439 -14.44 -12.36 -4.55
CA VAL A 439 -15.34 -11.35 -3.98
C VAL A 439 -15.81 -10.37 -5.06
N VAL A 440 -14.90 -9.94 -5.94
CA VAL A 440 -15.17 -9.03 -7.07
C VAL A 440 -14.47 -9.53 -8.33
N PRO A 441 -15.19 -9.95 -9.39
CA PRO A 441 -14.55 -10.32 -10.65
C PRO A 441 -13.87 -9.10 -11.30
N PRO A 442 -12.75 -9.28 -12.01
CA PRO A 442 -12.14 -8.21 -12.78
C PRO A 442 -13.06 -7.78 -13.93
N ALA A 443 -13.17 -6.48 -14.16
CA ALA A 443 -13.85 -5.92 -15.32
C ALA A 443 -13.07 -6.25 -16.62
N PRO A 444 -13.72 -6.21 -17.81
CA PRO A 444 -13.12 -6.66 -19.08
C PRO A 444 -11.69 -6.16 -19.35
N ALA A 445 -11.44 -4.87 -19.16
CA ALA A 445 -10.10 -4.27 -19.34
C ALA A 445 -9.01 -4.89 -18.44
N ILE A 446 -9.37 -5.26 -17.21
CA ILE A 446 -8.45 -5.88 -16.24
C ILE A 446 -8.28 -7.38 -16.53
N ALA A 447 -9.37 -8.07 -16.89
CA ALA A 447 -9.30 -9.45 -17.33
C ALA A 447 -8.38 -9.59 -18.57
N ARG A 448 -8.57 -8.72 -19.57
CA ARG A 448 -7.72 -8.65 -20.77
C ARG A 448 -6.25 -8.37 -20.42
N ALA A 449 -5.95 -7.52 -19.44
CA ALA A 449 -4.57 -7.25 -19.01
C ALA A 449 -3.91 -8.50 -18.39
N ILE A 450 -4.66 -9.28 -17.60
CA ILE A 450 -4.20 -10.56 -17.05
C ILE A 450 -3.99 -11.60 -18.16
N ASP A 451 -4.96 -11.75 -19.07
CA ASP A 451 -4.89 -12.73 -20.15
C ASP A 451 -3.78 -12.39 -21.17
N THR A 452 -3.55 -11.10 -21.45
CA THR A 452 -2.42 -10.64 -22.28
C THR A 452 -1.09 -10.97 -21.62
N THR A 453 -0.93 -10.68 -20.32
CA THR A 453 0.29 -11.01 -19.57
C THR A 453 0.52 -12.52 -19.51
N ARG A 454 -0.54 -13.31 -19.30
CA ARG A 454 -0.49 -14.77 -19.34
C ARG A 454 -0.04 -15.29 -20.71
N ALA A 455 -0.56 -14.75 -21.80
CA ALA A 455 -0.19 -15.14 -23.15
C ALA A 455 1.28 -14.81 -23.46
N ALA A 456 1.74 -13.62 -23.06
CA ALA A 456 3.13 -13.19 -23.18
C ALA A 456 4.10 -14.11 -22.42
N LEU A 457 3.81 -14.41 -21.15
CA LEU A 457 4.61 -15.32 -20.33
C LEU A 457 4.62 -16.76 -20.88
N ALA A 458 3.49 -17.24 -21.40
CA ALA A 458 3.42 -18.55 -22.04
C ALA A 458 4.26 -18.60 -23.33
N ALA A 459 4.21 -17.55 -24.16
CA ALA A 459 5.02 -17.42 -25.36
C ALA A 459 6.53 -17.36 -25.06
N ALA A 460 6.92 -16.71 -23.95
CA ALA A 460 8.28 -16.75 -23.41
C ALA A 460 8.67 -18.10 -22.78
N GLY A 461 7.78 -19.10 -22.76
CA GLY A 461 8.05 -20.46 -22.30
C GLY A 461 8.01 -20.64 -20.78
N HIS A 462 7.24 -19.81 -20.06
CA HIS A 462 6.97 -19.98 -18.63
C HIS A 462 5.76 -20.89 -18.38
N THR A 463 5.75 -21.58 -17.24
CA THR A 463 4.62 -22.45 -16.84
C THR A 463 3.60 -21.64 -16.06
N LEU A 464 2.35 -21.56 -16.51
CA LEU A 464 1.27 -20.86 -15.79
C LEU A 464 0.19 -21.83 -15.31
N VAL A 465 -0.18 -21.70 -14.03
CA VAL A 465 -1.18 -22.55 -13.36
C VAL A 465 -2.25 -21.65 -12.76
N ASP A 466 -3.53 -21.87 -13.07
CA ASP A 466 -4.62 -21.17 -12.37
C ASP A 466 -4.70 -21.67 -10.92
N ILE A 467 -4.69 -20.75 -9.95
CA ILE A 467 -4.63 -21.10 -8.53
C ILE A 467 -5.96 -20.84 -7.81
N THR A 468 -6.28 -21.75 -6.89
CA THR A 468 -7.36 -21.59 -5.91
C THR A 468 -6.74 -21.35 -4.53
N PRO A 469 -7.05 -20.22 -3.86
CA PRO A 469 -6.61 -19.96 -2.48
C PRO A 469 -7.02 -21.07 -1.49
N PRO A 470 -6.38 -21.16 -0.31
CA PRO A 470 -6.75 -22.16 0.70
C PRO A 470 -8.22 -22.00 1.12
N PRO A 471 -9.03 -23.08 1.16
CA PRO A 471 -10.46 -22.98 1.42
C PRO A 471 -10.80 -22.46 2.83
N THR A 472 -9.91 -22.68 3.80
CA THR A 472 -10.02 -22.15 5.18
C THR A 472 -9.46 -20.73 5.34
N ALA A 473 -8.80 -20.18 4.32
CA ALA A 473 -8.16 -18.87 4.35
C ALA A 473 -8.42 -18.09 3.05
N THR A 474 -9.66 -18.10 2.54
CA THR A 474 -10.04 -17.41 1.31
C THR A 474 -9.78 -15.88 1.39
N PRO A 475 -9.69 -15.17 0.25
CA PRO A 475 -9.54 -13.72 0.26
C PRO A 475 -10.73 -12.99 0.92
N LEU A 476 -11.94 -13.57 0.93
CA LEU A 476 -13.09 -13.02 1.66
C LEU A 476 -12.89 -13.07 3.19
N ILE A 477 -12.36 -14.17 3.72
CA ILE A 477 -12.00 -14.29 5.13
C ILE A 477 -10.89 -13.28 5.46
N GLY A 478 -9.88 -13.18 4.57
CA GLY A 478 -8.81 -12.19 4.68
C GLY A 478 -9.33 -10.76 4.73
N LEU A 479 -10.24 -10.39 3.82
CA LEU A 479 -10.86 -9.07 3.76
C LEU A 479 -11.66 -8.74 5.04
N ASN A 480 -12.48 -9.67 5.52
CA ASN A 480 -13.21 -9.50 6.79
C ASN A 480 -12.25 -9.23 7.96
N LEU A 481 -11.26 -10.11 8.14
CA LEU A 481 -10.29 -10.03 9.23
C LEU A 481 -9.44 -8.75 9.13
N ALA A 482 -9.04 -8.37 7.92
CA ALA A 482 -8.26 -7.16 7.65
C ALA A 482 -9.06 -5.89 7.95
N SER A 483 -10.32 -5.80 7.53
CA SER A 483 -11.20 -4.67 7.85
C SER A 483 -11.45 -4.55 9.36
N GLN A 484 -11.63 -5.67 10.07
CA GLN A 484 -11.78 -5.68 11.54
C GLN A 484 -10.50 -5.22 12.27
N LEU A 485 -9.34 -5.68 11.82
CA LEU A 485 -8.05 -5.31 12.41
C LEU A 485 -7.68 -3.85 12.11
N LEU A 486 -7.92 -3.37 10.89
CA LEU A 486 -7.62 -1.99 10.49
C LEU A 486 -8.46 -0.96 11.24
N ASN A 487 -9.71 -1.30 11.57
CA ASN A 487 -10.70 -0.38 12.16
C ASN A 487 -11.20 -0.87 13.53
N SER A 488 -10.32 -1.54 14.30
CA SER A 488 -10.68 -2.19 15.56
C SER A 488 -11.12 -1.23 16.66
N ASP A 489 -10.72 0.03 16.56
CA ASP A 489 -11.13 1.15 17.42
C ASP A 489 -12.55 1.67 17.11
N GLY A 490 -13.23 1.11 16.10
CA GLY A 490 -14.52 1.62 15.64
C GLY A 490 -14.42 2.92 14.86
N CYS A 491 -13.30 3.17 14.16
CA CYS A 491 -13.07 4.38 13.35
C CYS A 491 -12.89 5.68 14.18
N GLN A 492 -12.46 5.60 15.43
CA GLN A 492 -12.34 6.76 16.30
C GLN A 492 -11.06 7.57 16.03
N THR A 493 -9.92 6.90 15.88
CA THR A 493 -8.59 7.53 15.74
C THR A 493 -8.52 8.41 14.49
N PHE A 494 -8.83 7.87 13.31
CA PHE A 494 -8.75 8.66 12.07
C PHE A 494 -9.77 9.81 12.00
N ASN A 495 -10.89 9.71 12.71
CA ASN A 495 -11.86 10.80 12.81
C ASN A 495 -11.45 11.85 13.86
N SER A 496 -10.70 11.47 14.91
CA SER A 496 -10.27 12.37 16.00
C SER A 496 -9.37 13.53 15.55
N HIS A 497 -8.71 13.38 14.39
CA HIS A 497 -7.83 14.40 13.81
C HIS A 497 -8.59 15.50 13.07
N MET A 498 -9.85 15.26 12.66
CA MET A 498 -10.66 16.24 11.95
C MET A 498 -11.10 17.40 12.86
N ARG A 499 -11.32 18.58 12.28
CA ARG A 499 -12.02 19.69 12.92
C ARG A 499 -13.54 19.53 12.81
N THR A 500 -14.28 20.21 13.69
CA THR A 500 -15.75 20.34 13.56
C THR A 500 -16.10 20.89 12.18
N GLY A 501 -16.93 20.17 11.42
CA GLY A 501 -17.35 20.58 10.07
C GLY A 501 -16.35 20.32 8.94
N GLU A 502 -15.18 19.73 9.22
CA GLU A 502 -14.29 19.19 8.19
C GLU A 502 -14.88 17.89 7.61
N THR A 503 -14.89 17.74 6.29
CA THR A 503 -15.51 16.59 5.61
C THR A 503 -14.53 15.43 5.42
N SER A 504 -14.97 14.22 5.77
CA SER A 504 -14.20 12.98 5.61
C SER A 504 -14.29 12.41 4.18
N ASP A 505 -13.53 11.35 3.91
CA ASP A 505 -13.71 10.55 2.69
C ASP A 505 -15.08 9.85 2.72
N PRO A 506 -15.89 9.88 1.63
CA PRO A 506 -17.24 9.30 1.63
C PRO A 506 -17.33 7.79 1.93
N GLY A 507 -16.25 7.03 1.71
CA GLY A 507 -16.11 5.63 2.09
C GLY A 507 -15.80 5.45 3.57
N ALA A 508 -14.81 6.18 4.09
CA ALA A 508 -14.47 6.23 5.51
C ALA A 508 -15.67 6.68 6.38
N ASP A 509 -16.46 7.62 5.86
CA ASP A 509 -17.69 8.12 6.49
C ASP A 509 -18.78 7.02 6.58
N LYS A 510 -18.96 6.22 5.52
CA LYS A 510 -19.86 5.05 5.54
C LYS A 510 -19.38 3.99 6.51
N LEU A 511 -18.07 3.70 6.53
CA LEU A 511 -17.47 2.72 7.43
C LEU A 511 -17.69 3.12 8.91
N THR A 512 -17.45 4.40 9.22
CA THR A 512 -17.72 5.01 10.54
C THR A 512 -19.19 4.84 10.96
N ARG A 513 -20.14 5.10 10.05
CA ARG A 513 -21.58 4.92 10.32
C ARG A 513 -21.95 3.45 10.61
N TYR A 514 -21.33 2.47 9.93
CA TYR A 514 -21.56 1.05 10.23
C TYR A 514 -20.88 0.60 11.54
N ALA A 515 -19.68 1.10 11.82
CA ALA A 515 -18.94 0.80 13.05
C ALA A 515 -19.69 1.30 14.29
N ASN A 516 -20.23 2.53 14.23
CA ASN A 516 -20.97 3.19 15.30
C ASN A 516 -22.46 2.81 15.38
N MET A 517 -22.97 1.99 14.46
CA MET A 517 -24.35 1.48 14.53
C MET A 517 -24.54 0.62 15.78
N CYS A 518 -25.51 0.97 16.63
CA CYS A 518 -25.77 0.25 17.88
C CYS A 518 -26.11 -1.24 17.60
N ARG A 519 -25.59 -2.13 18.45
CA ARG A 519 -25.49 -3.58 18.19
C ARG A 519 -26.82 -4.25 17.80
N PRO A 520 -27.98 -3.97 18.42
CA PRO A 520 -29.25 -4.56 17.99
C PRO A 520 -29.66 -4.15 16.58
N PHE A 521 -29.51 -2.86 16.23
CA PHE A 521 -29.82 -2.37 14.89
C PHE A 521 -28.86 -2.92 13.84
N ARG A 522 -27.56 -3.02 14.15
CA ARG A 522 -26.59 -3.67 13.24
C ARG A 522 -26.91 -5.15 13.04
N TYR A 523 -27.35 -5.86 14.09
CA TYR A 523 -27.76 -7.26 13.98
C TYR A 523 -29.03 -7.41 13.12
N LEU A 524 -30.06 -6.59 13.33
CA LEU A 524 -31.26 -6.58 12.48
C LEU A 524 -30.93 -6.24 11.02
N TYR A 525 -30.03 -5.29 10.79
CA TYR A 525 -29.58 -4.93 9.44
C TYR A 525 -28.75 -6.06 8.79
N TYR A 526 -27.91 -6.77 9.56
CA TYR A 526 -27.25 -8.01 9.13
C TYR A 526 -28.26 -9.08 8.70
N LEU A 527 -29.31 -9.35 9.50
CA LEU A 527 -30.35 -10.32 9.15
C LEU A 527 -31.08 -9.92 7.86
N TYR A 528 -31.41 -8.63 7.72
CA TYR A 528 -32.02 -8.09 6.50
C TYR A 528 -31.10 -8.24 5.28
N VAL A 529 -29.80 -7.97 5.40
CA VAL A 529 -28.82 -8.13 4.30
C VAL A 529 -28.66 -9.61 3.93
N ARG A 530 -28.53 -10.51 4.92
CA ARG A 530 -28.34 -11.96 4.70
C ARG A 530 -29.57 -12.64 4.12
N TYR A 531 -30.76 -12.37 4.65
CA TYR A 531 -31.98 -13.15 4.31
C TYR A 531 -32.91 -12.45 3.31
N ILE A 532 -33.03 -11.11 3.36
CA ILE A 532 -33.92 -10.36 2.47
C ILE A 532 -33.19 -9.89 1.20
N LYS A 533 -32.03 -9.23 1.34
CA LYS A 533 -31.20 -8.87 0.18
C LYS A 533 -30.41 -10.05 -0.40
N ARG A 534 -30.32 -11.16 0.33
CA ARG A 534 -29.59 -12.40 -0.04
C ARG A 534 -28.10 -12.18 -0.35
N ASP A 535 -27.50 -11.17 0.26
CA ASP A 535 -26.10 -10.80 0.06
C ASP A 535 -25.23 -11.41 1.18
N LYS A 536 -24.87 -12.69 1.02
CA LYS A 536 -24.06 -13.44 2.01
C LYS A 536 -22.70 -12.75 2.26
N VAL A 537 -22.08 -12.20 1.21
CA VAL A 537 -20.75 -11.54 1.26
C VAL A 537 -20.79 -10.27 2.09
N TRP A 538 -21.72 -9.35 1.80
CA TRP A 538 -21.82 -8.09 2.55
C TRP A 538 -22.34 -8.29 3.98
N ALA A 539 -23.22 -9.28 4.18
CA ALA A 539 -23.64 -9.67 5.52
C ALA A 539 -22.45 -10.17 6.37
N TYR A 540 -21.58 -11.02 5.79
CA TYR A 540 -20.39 -11.53 6.46
C TYR A 540 -19.41 -10.41 6.84
N LEU A 541 -19.10 -9.49 5.92
CA LEU A 541 -18.22 -8.35 6.20
C LEU A 541 -18.78 -7.43 7.29
N MET A 542 -20.07 -7.07 7.19
CA MET A 542 -20.70 -6.07 8.08
C MET A 542 -20.98 -6.57 9.50
N LYS A 543 -21.30 -7.86 9.66
CA LYS A 543 -21.67 -8.48 10.96
C LYS A 543 -20.71 -8.08 12.08
N ASP A 544 -19.42 -8.14 11.76
CA ASP A 544 -18.33 -7.97 12.70
C ASP A 544 -17.66 -6.58 12.65
N PHE A 545 -18.21 -5.60 11.94
CA PHE A 545 -17.73 -4.21 12.02
C PHE A 545 -18.04 -3.57 13.39
N GLY A 546 -17.24 -2.57 13.78
CA GLY A 546 -17.39 -1.81 15.03
C GLY A 546 -16.33 -2.10 16.09
N LEU A 547 -16.34 -1.28 17.14
CA LEU A 547 -15.35 -1.27 18.24
C LEU A 547 -15.08 -2.67 18.83
N LYS A 548 -13.79 -2.96 19.01
CA LYS A 548 -13.24 -4.17 19.64
C LYS A 548 -12.62 -3.80 20.98
N THR A 549 -12.82 -4.63 22.00
CA THR A 549 -12.02 -4.57 23.22
C THR A 549 -10.61 -5.13 22.96
N SER A 550 -9.64 -4.82 23.81
CA SER A 550 -8.28 -5.38 23.69
C SER A 550 -8.27 -6.91 23.65
N THR A 551 -9.14 -7.56 24.44
CA THR A 551 -9.33 -9.02 24.42
C THR A 551 -9.84 -9.55 23.08
N GLN A 552 -10.68 -8.79 22.37
CA GLN A 552 -11.14 -9.14 21.02
C GLN A 552 -10.05 -8.87 19.98
N LEU A 553 -9.33 -7.74 20.10
CA LEU A 553 -8.21 -7.40 19.23
C LEU A 553 -7.10 -8.47 19.26
N TRP A 554 -6.70 -8.94 20.45
CA TRP A 554 -5.70 -10.00 20.56
C TRP A 554 -6.14 -11.33 19.92
N LYS A 555 -7.44 -11.66 20.00
CA LYS A 555 -8.00 -12.82 19.28
C LYS A 555 -7.95 -12.64 17.76
N LEU A 556 -8.26 -11.45 17.25
CA LEU A 556 -8.14 -11.13 15.82
C LEU A 556 -6.67 -11.18 15.35
N VAL A 557 -5.72 -10.73 16.19
CA VAL A 557 -4.28 -10.84 15.88
C VAL A 557 -3.83 -12.31 15.85
N ALA A 558 -4.27 -13.14 16.79
CA ALA A 558 -3.99 -14.58 16.74
C ALA A 558 -4.60 -15.25 15.48
N GLN A 559 -5.82 -14.85 15.09
CA GLN A 559 -6.44 -15.30 13.84
C GLN A 559 -5.67 -14.84 12.60
N ARG A 560 -5.06 -13.65 12.60
CA ARG A 560 -4.18 -13.18 11.52
C ARG A 560 -2.96 -14.08 11.38
N GLU A 561 -2.28 -14.42 12.48
CA GLU A 561 -1.11 -15.29 12.38
C GLU A 561 -1.49 -16.71 11.92
N ALA A 562 -2.64 -17.24 12.34
CA ALA A 562 -3.15 -18.51 11.82
C ALA A 562 -3.50 -18.45 10.31
N TYR A 563 -4.09 -17.33 9.85
CA TYR A 563 -4.37 -17.07 8.43
C TYR A 563 -3.07 -17.00 7.61
N ARG A 564 -2.06 -16.28 8.11
CA ARG A 564 -0.71 -16.20 7.51
C ARG A 564 -0.03 -17.56 7.44
N ALA A 565 -0.06 -18.33 8.53
CA ALA A 565 0.51 -19.67 8.58
C ALA A 565 -0.16 -20.61 7.56
N THR A 566 -1.49 -20.52 7.40
CA THR A 566 -2.24 -21.30 6.40
C THR A 566 -1.77 -20.98 4.97
N TRP A 567 -1.63 -19.69 4.63
CA TRP A 567 -1.13 -19.27 3.32
C TRP A 567 0.35 -19.62 3.10
N HIS A 568 1.19 -19.49 4.12
CA HIS A 568 2.61 -19.86 4.06
C HIS A 568 2.78 -21.36 3.79
N ASN A 569 2.06 -22.20 4.54
CA ASN A 569 2.09 -23.66 4.36
C ASN A 569 1.54 -24.07 2.99
N TRP A 570 0.47 -23.41 2.52
CA TRP A 570 -0.07 -23.63 1.18
C TRP A 570 0.93 -23.24 0.08
N TRP A 571 1.53 -22.05 0.14
CA TRP A 571 2.49 -21.58 -0.86
C TRP A 571 3.71 -22.50 -0.96
N ASN A 572 4.22 -22.92 0.20
CA ASN A 572 5.43 -23.76 0.30
C ASN A 572 5.16 -25.26 0.11
N ALA A 573 3.90 -25.67 -0.13
CA ALA A 573 3.59 -27.05 -0.47
C ALA A 573 4.23 -27.42 -1.83
N LYS A 574 4.73 -28.66 -1.93
CA LYS A 574 5.48 -29.16 -3.09
C LYS A 574 4.65 -29.14 -4.39
N GLU A 575 3.33 -29.19 -4.26
CA GLU A 575 2.39 -29.13 -5.37
C GLU A 575 2.31 -27.72 -5.95
N GLN A 576 2.52 -26.67 -5.14
CA GLN A 576 2.43 -25.27 -5.57
C GLN A 576 3.73 -24.80 -6.23
N SER A 577 4.87 -24.87 -5.54
CA SER A 577 6.21 -24.46 -6.04
C SER A 577 6.19 -23.25 -7.00
N TYR A 578 5.44 -22.21 -6.66
CA TYR A 578 5.34 -21.00 -7.48
C TYR A 578 6.48 -20.05 -7.16
N ASP A 579 7.05 -19.47 -8.20
CA ASP A 579 8.00 -18.37 -8.11
C ASP A 579 7.30 -17.07 -7.68
N PHE A 580 6.13 -16.80 -8.27
CA PHE A 580 5.26 -15.67 -7.94
C PHE A 580 3.78 -15.93 -8.29
N ILE A 581 2.89 -15.10 -7.73
CA ILE A 581 1.48 -15.02 -8.15
C ILE A 581 1.25 -13.79 -9.04
N LEU A 582 0.74 -14.02 -10.24
CA LEU A 582 0.15 -13.02 -11.13
C LEU A 582 -1.33 -12.82 -10.76
N CYS A 583 -1.74 -11.58 -10.49
CA CYS A 583 -3.14 -11.26 -10.18
C CYS A 583 -3.50 -9.80 -10.53
N PRO A 584 -4.81 -9.43 -10.57
CA PRO A 584 -5.22 -8.04 -10.69
C PRO A 584 -4.70 -7.16 -9.54
N VAL A 585 -4.44 -5.89 -9.82
CA VAL A 585 -4.18 -4.88 -8.77
C VAL A 585 -5.49 -4.41 -8.13
N ASN A 586 -6.53 -4.23 -8.94
CA ASN A 586 -7.88 -3.86 -8.55
C ASN A 586 -8.87 -4.46 -9.56
N ALA A 587 -10.16 -4.55 -9.20
CA ALA A 587 -11.20 -5.08 -10.08
C ALA A 587 -11.45 -4.21 -11.33
N THR A 588 -11.13 -2.92 -11.28
CA THR A 588 -11.39 -1.94 -12.35
C THR A 588 -10.16 -1.09 -12.67
N PRO A 589 -10.13 -0.46 -13.85
CA PRO A 589 -9.33 0.74 -14.11
C PRO A 589 -9.68 1.87 -13.13
N ALA A 590 -9.05 3.03 -13.31
CA ALA A 590 -9.34 4.20 -12.50
C ALA A 590 -10.85 4.52 -12.45
N LEU A 591 -11.33 4.97 -11.29
CA LEU A 591 -12.73 5.32 -11.07
C LEU A 591 -12.93 6.84 -11.07
N PRO A 592 -14.12 7.34 -11.48
CA PRO A 592 -14.40 8.77 -11.52
C PRO A 592 -14.44 9.36 -10.11
N HIS A 593 -14.22 10.68 -10.01
CA HIS A 593 -14.19 11.35 -8.71
C HIS A 593 -15.48 11.14 -7.88
N GLY A 594 -15.30 10.87 -6.58
CA GLY A 594 -16.38 10.54 -5.66
C GLY A 594 -16.93 9.10 -5.77
N ALA A 595 -16.43 8.27 -6.70
CA ALA A 595 -16.84 6.87 -6.83
C ALA A 595 -16.52 6.03 -5.58
N MET A 596 -15.50 6.41 -4.80
CA MET A 596 -15.15 5.75 -3.55
C MET A 596 -16.30 5.68 -2.55
N ARG A 597 -17.27 6.62 -2.63
CA ARG A 597 -18.52 6.52 -1.86
C ARG A 597 -19.16 5.13 -1.98
N ASP A 598 -19.18 4.53 -3.16
CA ASP A 598 -19.76 3.20 -3.37
C ASP A 598 -18.70 2.11 -3.60
N GLY A 599 -17.47 2.45 -4.01
CA GLY A 599 -16.36 1.53 -4.27
C GLY A 599 -15.42 1.20 -3.08
N PHE A 600 -15.52 1.88 -1.93
CA PHE A 600 -14.53 1.79 -0.82
C PHE A 600 -14.20 0.38 -0.30
N SER A 601 -15.09 -0.59 -0.47
CA SER A 601 -14.86 -1.99 -0.03
C SER A 601 -14.12 -2.85 -1.06
N SER A 602 -13.84 -2.33 -2.26
CA SER A 602 -13.19 -3.04 -3.37
C SER A 602 -11.65 -3.02 -3.27
N CYS A 603 -11.12 -3.48 -2.13
CA CYS A 603 -9.67 -3.53 -1.88
C CYS A 603 -9.09 -4.95 -1.76
N GLY A 604 -9.90 -6.00 -1.95
CA GLY A 604 -9.50 -7.41 -1.72
C GLY A 604 -8.18 -7.81 -2.39
N TYR A 605 -8.05 -7.56 -3.69
CA TYR A 605 -6.85 -7.84 -4.51
C TYR A 605 -5.52 -7.35 -3.94
N THR A 606 -5.50 -6.17 -3.32
CA THR A 606 -4.28 -5.56 -2.78
C THR A 606 -4.16 -5.77 -1.27
N PHE A 607 -5.26 -5.67 -0.54
CA PHE A 607 -5.32 -5.76 0.92
C PHE A 607 -5.00 -7.18 1.44
N LEU A 608 -5.30 -8.23 0.67
CA LEU A 608 -4.87 -9.60 0.94
C LEU A 608 -3.35 -9.68 1.18
N PHE A 609 -2.56 -9.02 0.34
CA PHE A 609 -1.09 -9.12 0.45
C PHE A 609 -0.52 -8.25 1.59
N ASN A 610 -1.19 -7.17 1.99
CA ASN A 610 -0.87 -6.47 3.26
C ASN A 610 -1.14 -7.38 4.47
N MET A 611 -2.31 -8.05 4.49
CA MET A 611 -2.65 -9.03 5.51
C MET A 611 -1.58 -10.13 5.62
N LEU A 612 -1.11 -10.66 4.49
CA LEU A 612 -0.07 -11.69 4.42
C LEU A 612 1.38 -11.18 4.62
N ASP A 613 1.60 -9.87 4.57
CA ASP A 613 2.90 -9.20 4.55
C ASP A 613 3.82 -9.52 3.34
N TYR A 614 3.24 -9.94 2.21
CA TYR A 614 4.00 -10.37 1.02
C TYR A 614 4.44 -9.20 0.13
N SER A 615 5.65 -9.26 -0.40
CA SER A 615 6.22 -8.28 -1.33
C SER A 615 5.45 -8.31 -2.65
N ALA A 616 5.05 -7.14 -3.18
CA ALA A 616 4.17 -7.08 -4.36
C ALA A 616 4.49 -5.90 -5.29
N GLY A 617 4.87 -6.20 -6.52
CA GLY A 617 5.14 -5.23 -7.58
C GLY A 617 3.92 -4.93 -8.46
N VAL A 618 3.90 -3.76 -9.11
CA VAL A 618 2.93 -3.40 -10.15
C VAL A 618 3.64 -3.15 -11.47
N VAL A 619 3.23 -3.87 -12.51
CA VAL A 619 3.69 -3.71 -13.89
C VAL A 619 2.51 -3.20 -14.73
N PRO A 620 2.58 -1.98 -15.28
CA PRO A 620 1.62 -1.50 -16.25
C PRO A 620 1.63 -2.36 -17.53
N VAL A 621 0.44 -2.70 -18.04
CA VAL A 621 0.26 -3.62 -19.18
C VAL A 621 -0.18 -2.87 -20.42
N GLY A 622 -1.21 -2.03 -20.34
CA GLY A 622 -1.71 -1.28 -21.49
C GLY A 622 -2.80 -0.29 -21.09
N HIS A 623 -3.75 -0.04 -21.99
CA HIS A 623 -4.84 0.92 -21.77
C HIS A 623 -6.21 0.29 -22.00
N VAL A 624 -7.25 0.93 -21.46
CA VAL A 624 -8.65 0.62 -21.72
C VAL A 624 -9.00 0.96 -23.18
N ASP A 625 -9.56 -0.01 -23.88
CA ASP A 625 -10.02 0.07 -25.26
C ASP A 625 -11.55 -0.02 -25.27
N ARG A 626 -12.21 1.04 -25.74
CA ARG A 626 -13.68 1.15 -25.75
C ARG A 626 -14.38 -0.01 -26.48
N THR A 627 -13.73 -0.61 -27.48
CA THR A 627 -14.29 -1.68 -28.30
C THR A 627 -14.05 -3.05 -27.70
N LYS A 628 -12.83 -3.29 -27.19
CA LYS A 628 -12.42 -4.60 -26.65
C LYS A 628 -12.89 -4.82 -25.21
N ASP A 629 -13.11 -3.73 -24.47
CA ASP A 629 -13.47 -3.76 -23.05
C ASP A 629 -14.93 -3.38 -22.77
N ALA A 630 -15.74 -3.21 -23.82
CA ALA A 630 -17.17 -2.97 -23.68
C ALA A 630 -17.84 -4.07 -22.85
N LEU A 631 -18.76 -3.69 -21.96
CA LEU A 631 -19.62 -4.65 -21.29
C LEU A 631 -20.52 -5.32 -22.33
N VAL A 632 -20.45 -6.65 -22.41
CA VAL A 632 -21.34 -7.50 -23.21
C VAL A 632 -22.17 -8.39 -22.30
N THR A 633 -23.42 -8.62 -22.65
CA THR A 633 -24.25 -9.64 -21.98
C THR A 633 -24.00 -11.03 -22.57
N SER A 634 -24.39 -12.08 -21.84
CA SER A 634 -24.27 -13.50 -22.28
C SER A 634 -24.87 -13.83 -23.66
N ASP A 635 -25.77 -13.00 -24.21
CA ASP A 635 -26.30 -13.11 -25.57
C ASP A 635 -25.44 -12.36 -26.63
N GLY A 636 -24.21 -11.96 -26.28
CA GLY A 636 -23.25 -11.30 -27.17
C GLY A 636 -23.58 -9.83 -27.51
N ARG A 637 -24.61 -9.25 -26.88
CA ARG A 637 -25.07 -7.89 -27.19
C ARG A 637 -24.35 -6.82 -26.35
N PRO A 638 -24.12 -5.61 -26.90
CA PRO A 638 -23.64 -4.47 -26.13
C PRO A 638 -24.58 -4.18 -24.95
N ALA A 639 -24.02 -4.12 -23.76
CA ALA A 639 -24.80 -4.06 -22.54
C ALA A 639 -25.24 -2.62 -22.24
N LYS A 640 -26.55 -2.37 -22.15
CA LYS A 640 -27.13 -1.03 -21.88
C LYS A 640 -26.61 -0.43 -20.57
N LYS A 641 -26.68 0.90 -20.41
CA LYS A 641 -26.30 1.60 -19.16
C LYS A 641 -26.95 0.94 -17.92
N ASN A 642 -26.18 0.75 -16.85
CA ASN A 642 -26.53 0.00 -15.63
C ASN A 642 -26.70 -1.54 -15.77
N SER A 643 -26.35 -2.14 -16.91
CA SER A 643 -26.35 -3.60 -17.14
C SER A 643 -25.38 -4.39 -16.25
N TYR A 644 -24.35 -3.75 -15.68
CA TYR A 644 -23.31 -4.39 -14.87
C TYR A 644 -23.86 -5.35 -13.80
N LYS A 645 -25.02 -5.04 -13.18
CA LYS A 645 -25.69 -5.92 -12.20
C LYS A 645 -26.12 -7.26 -12.79
N ARG A 646 -26.60 -7.26 -14.04
CA ARG A 646 -26.97 -8.48 -14.76
C ARG A 646 -25.72 -9.33 -15.03
N ILE A 647 -24.63 -8.70 -15.47
CA ILE A 647 -23.35 -9.38 -15.72
C ILE A 647 -22.79 -9.97 -14.42
N LEU A 648 -22.76 -9.21 -13.32
CA LEU A 648 -22.37 -9.71 -12.00
C LEU A 648 -23.24 -10.89 -11.53
N LYS A 649 -24.54 -10.88 -11.85
CA LYS A 649 -25.45 -12.01 -11.53
C LYS A 649 -25.14 -13.24 -12.38
N GLU A 650 -24.84 -13.06 -13.67
CA GLU A 650 -24.41 -14.14 -14.57
C GLU A 650 -23.04 -14.71 -14.15
N LEU A 651 -22.16 -13.89 -13.57
CA LEU A 651 -20.88 -14.30 -12.97
C LEU A 651 -20.99 -14.86 -11.53
N GLY A 652 -22.19 -14.93 -10.95
CA GLY A 652 -22.39 -15.39 -9.56
C GLY A 652 -21.89 -14.44 -8.47
N ALA A 653 -21.49 -13.21 -8.82
CA ALA A 653 -20.84 -12.22 -7.97
C ALA A 653 -21.72 -10.98 -7.65
N ASP A 654 -23.05 -11.11 -7.68
CA ASP A 654 -23.99 -9.99 -7.48
C ASP A 654 -24.14 -9.55 -6.00
N ASN A 655 -23.02 -9.20 -5.37
CA ASN A 655 -22.91 -8.71 -4.00
C ASN A 655 -22.64 -7.20 -3.93
N THR A 656 -22.82 -6.58 -2.76
CA THR A 656 -22.67 -5.12 -2.57
C THR A 656 -21.26 -4.61 -2.88
N VAL A 657 -20.21 -5.39 -2.61
CA VAL A 657 -18.81 -5.00 -2.91
C VAL A 657 -18.58 -4.95 -4.41
N SER A 658 -18.93 -6.03 -5.13
CA SER A 658 -18.88 -6.10 -6.59
C SER A 658 -19.71 -5.03 -7.26
N ARG A 659 -20.95 -4.83 -6.79
CA ARG A 659 -21.85 -3.80 -7.30
C ARG A 659 -21.30 -2.39 -7.09
N GLY A 660 -20.51 -2.16 -6.03
CA GLY A 660 -19.85 -0.90 -5.74
C GLY A 660 -18.71 -0.60 -6.72
N ALA A 661 -17.84 -1.59 -6.94
CA ALA A 661 -16.73 -1.51 -7.89
C ALA A 661 -17.20 -1.29 -9.34
N TRP A 662 -18.11 -2.14 -9.82
CA TRP A 662 -18.54 -2.13 -11.22
C TRP A 662 -19.54 -1.02 -11.58
N LYS A 663 -20.08 -0.29 -10.58
CA LYS A 663 -21.13 0.72 -10.79
C LYS A 663 -20.77 1.80 -11.81
N TYR A 664 -19.48 2.16 -11.85
CA TYR A 664 -18.95 3.25 -12.65
C TYR A 664 -18.18 2.76 -13.88
N TYR A 665 -18.19 1.46 -14.16
CA TYR A 665 -17.46 0.90 -15.29
C TYR A 665 -18.17 1.23 -16.61
N ASP A 666 -17.47 1.96 -17.47
CA ASP A 666 -17.93 2.46 -18.76
C ASP A 666 -16.71 2.55 -19.69
N ALA A 667 -16.63 1.66 -20.69
CA ALA A 667 -15.42 1.51 -21.50
C ALA A 667 -15.16 2.69 -22.44
N ASP A 668 -16.19 3.45 -22.83
CA ASP A 668 -16.05 4.68 -23.60
C ASP A 668 -15.49 5.80 -22.73
N ALA A 669 -16.06 6.02 -21.54
CA ALA A 669 -15.61 7.07 -20.61
C ALA A 669 -14.24 6.76 -19.95
N MET A 670 -13.89 5.47 -19.83
CA MET A 670 -12.60 5.01 -19.31
C MET A 670 -11.51 4.86 -20.37
N HIS A 671 -11.81 5.05 -21.66
CA HIS A 671 -10.86 4.82 -22.74
C HIS A 671 -9.57 5.64 -22.58
N GLY A 672 -8.42 4.99 -22.75
CA GLY A 672 -7.12 5.61 -22.52
C GLY A 672 -6.68 5.64 -21.05
N LEU A 673 -7.48 5.15 -20.09
CA LEU A 673 -6.98 4.87 -18.74
C LEU A 673 -6.02 3.67 -18.74
N PRO A 674 -5.00 3.67 -17.88
CA PRO A 674 -4.06 2.55 -17.75
C PRO A 674 -4.69 1.30 -17.15
N THR A 675 -4.12 0.15 -17.52
CA THR A 675 -4.35 -1.17 -16.93
C THR A 675 -3.00 -1.76 -16.51
N ALA A 676 -2.98 -2.48 -15.39
CA ALA A 676 -1.76 -3.04 -14.80
C ALA A 676 -2.04 -4.36 -14.09
N VAL A 677 -0.98 -5.13 -13.87
CA VAL A 677 -1.01 -6.41 -13.13
C VAL A 677 -0.11 -6.35 -11.89
N GLN A 678 -0.45 -7.18 -10.91
CA GLN A 678 0.25 -7.32 -9.64
C GLN A 678 1.10 -8.60 -9.66
N ILE A 679 2.38 -8.46 -9.32
CA ILE A 679 3.40 -9.52 -9.26
C ILE A 679 3.74 -9.74 -7.79
N VAL A 680 3.27 -10.84 -7.19
CA VAL A 680 3.42 -11.10 -5.75
C VAL A 680 4.46 -12.18 -5.49
N GLY A 681 5.47 -11.86 -4.68
CA GLY A 681 6.44 -12.82 -4.16
C GLY A 681 6.22 -13.12 -2.67
N GLY A 682 7.06 -13.99 -2.11
CA GLY A 682 7.08 -14.21 -0.67
C GLY A 682 7.52 -12.97 0.13
N ARG A 683 7.26 -12.99 1.44
CA ARG A 683 7.76 -11.97 2.38
C ARG A 683 9.30 -11.89 2.32
N TRP A 684 9.86 -10.68 2.29
CA TRP A 684 11.31 -10.41 2.19
C TRP A 684 11.99 -10.83 0.88
N HIS A 685 11.25 -10.93 -0.23
CA HIS A 685 11.81 -11.27 -1.53
C HIS A 685 11.58 -10.13 -2.54
N GLU A 686 11.78 -8.88 -2.13
CA GLU A 686 11.73 -7.70 -3.00
C GLU A 686 12.62 -7.84 -4.25
N GLU A 687 13.84 -8.34 -4.07
CA GLU A 687 14.81 -8.63 -5.13
C GLU A 687 14.23 -9.57 -6.20
N ARG A 688 13.63 -10.69 -5.75
CA ARG A 688 12.97 -11.64 -6.67
C ARG A 688 11.77 -11.00 -7.36
N VAL A 689 10.96 -10.23 -6.64
CA VAL A 689 9.78 -9.55 -7.21
C VAL A 689 10.19 -8.58 -8.31
N LEU A 690 11.24 -7.79 -8.13
CA LEU A 690 11.77 -6.90 -9.17
C LEU A 690 12.31 -7.69 -10.38
N GLY A 691 13.04 -8.78 -10.16
CA GLY A 691 13.45 -9.69 -11.23
C GLY A 691 12.28 -10.31 -11.99
N TYR A 692 11.20 -10.70 -11.30
CA TYR A 692 9.98 -11.20 -11.94
C TYR A 692 9.21 -10.11 -12.70
N MET A 693 9.19 -8.86 -12.19
CA MET A 693 8.63 -7.73 -12.92
C MET A 693 9.37 -7.49 -14.23
N GLU A 694 10.70 -7.67 -14.25
CA GLU A 694 11.52 -7.52 -15.46
C GLU A 694 11.25 -8.64 -16.47
N VAL A 695 11.09 -9.89 -16.01
CA VAL A 695 10.65 -11.00 -16.86
C VAL A 695 9.26 -10.73 -17.46
N VAL A 696 8.33 -10.17 -16.71
CA VAL A 696 6.99 -9.79 -17.19
C VAL A 696 7.05 -8.65 -18.20
N GLU A 697 7.84 -7.60 -17.92
CA GLU A 697 8.01 -6.46 -18.82
C GLU A 697 8.66 -6.87 -20.16
N ARG A 698 9.72 -7.68 -20.10
CA ARG A 698 10.40 -8.24 -21.26
C ARG A 698 9.50 -9.17 -22.07
N ALA A 699 8.80 -10.10 -21.41
CA ALA A 699 7.85 -10.98 -22.07
C ALA A 699 6.73 -10.19 -22.78
N LEU A 700 6.22 -9.10 -22.17
CA LEU A 700 5.25 -8.21 -22.80
C LEU A 700 5.83 -7.46 -24.00
N GLY A 701 7.07 -6.96 -23.93
CA GLY A 701 7.73 -6.26 -25.05
C GLY A 701 8.13 -7.16 -26.22
N GLU A 702 8.40 -8.44 -25.96
CA GLU A 702 8.70 -9.45 -26.99
C GLU A 702 7.43 -10.11 -27.58
N PHE A 703 6.27 -9.94 -26.94
CA PHE A 703 5.03 -10.61 -27.31
C PHE A 703 4.49 -10.13 -28.65
N LYS A 704 4.18 -11.06 -29.55
CA LYS A 704 3.43 -10.78 -30.78
C LYS A 704 1.96 -11.11 -30.58
N THR A 705 1.10 -10.17 -30.91
CA THR A 705 -0.35 -10.35 -30.89
C THR A 705 -0.79 -11.37 -31.94
N PRO A 706 -2.03 -11.93 -31.86
CA PRO A 706 -2.54 -12.85 -32.87
C PRO A 706 -2.55 -12.31 -34.31
N ASN A 707 -2.51 -10.99 -34.49
CA ASN A 707 -2.46 -10.33 -35.80
C ASN A 707 -1.03 -10.21 -36.36
N GLY A 708 -0.01 -10.60 -35.59
CA GLY A 708 1.41 -10.51 -35.95
C GLY A 708 2.11 -9.25 -35.42
N ASP A 709 1.36 -8.23 -35.00
CA ASP A 709 1.91 -6.98 -34.46
C ASP A 709 2.65 -7.22 -33.14
N VAL A 710 3.82 -6.60 -32.98
CA VAL A 710 4.57 -6.58 -31.72
C VAL A 710 3.79 -5.75 -30.70
N TYR A 711 3.61 -6.27 -29.49
CA TYR A 711 2.93 -5.59 -28.43
C TYR A 711 3.76 -4.37 -27.97
N PRO A 712 3.17 -3.18 -27.75
CA PRO A 712 3.94 -1.96 -27.52
C PRO A 712 4.89 -2.08 -26.32
N SER A 713 6.14 -1.64 -26.51
CA SER A 713 7.19 -1.67 -25.49
C SER A 713 6.83 -0.85 -24.24
N ALA A 714 7.58 -1.00 -23.15
CA ALA A 714 7.36 -0.20 -21.94
C ALA A 714 7.47 1.31 -22.20
N SER A 715 8.48 1.76 -22.97
CA SER A 715 8.61 3.17 -23.37
C SER A 715 7.44 3.60 -24.26
N GLU A 716 7.08 2.84 -25.30
CA GLU A 716 5.96 3.22 -26.15
C GLU A 716 4.64 3.35 -25.38
N ARG A 717 4.35 2.43 -24.44
CA ARG A 717 3.11 2.50 -23.65
C ARG A 717 3.01 3.79 -22.82
N TRP A 718 4.11 4.35 -22.33
CA TRP A 718 4.07 5.43 -21.30
C TRP A 718 4.69 6.77 -21.73
N THR A 719 5.59 6.80 -22.71
CA THR A 719 6.41 8.00 -23.02
C THR A 719 5.67 9.10 -23.79
N LYS A 720 4.60 8.83 -24.56
CA LYS A 720 3.95 9.89 -25.38
C LYS A 720 2.96 10.80 -24.63
N CYS A 721 2.71 10.62 -23.34
CA CYS A 721 1.59 11.32 -22.67
C CYS A 721 1.88 12.80 -22.30
N CYS A 722 3.14 13.27 -22.34
CA CYS A 722 3.50 14.61 -21.84
C CYS A 722 4.61 15.34 -22.61
N LEU A 723 4.71 16.65 -22.34
CA LEU A 723 5.79 17.59 -22.71
C LEU A 723 5.74 18.29 -24.08
N THR A 724 4.60 18.27 -24.80
CA THR A 724 4.34 19.24 -25.89
C THR A 724 3.65 20.50 -25.38
N ARG A 725 4.42 21.52 -24.94
CA ARG A 725 3.93 22.91 -24.87
C ARG A 725 3.83 23.48 -26.30
N GLY A 726 2.75 23.15 -27.00
CA GLY A 726 2.34 23.82 -28.22
C GLY A 726 1.61 25.13 -27.91
N THR A 727 1.93 26.20 -28.63
CA THR A 727 1.28 27.51 -28.46
C THR A 727 -0.17 27.49 -28.96
N ARG A 728 -1.12 27.63 -28.02
CA ARG A 728 -2.59 27.65 -28.20
C ARG A 728 -3.22 26.30 -28.60
N GLY A 729 -4.22 25.89 -27.82
CA GLY A 729 -5.05 24.73 -28.08
C GLY A 729 -4.60 23.50 -27.29
N VAL A 730 -5.49 22.98 -26.44
CA VAL A 730 -5.32 21.67 -25.82
C VAL A 730 -5.51 20.63 -26.93
N VAL A 731 -4.39 20.11 -27.43
CA VAL A 731 -4.38 18.93 -28.30
C VAL A 731 -3.85 17.77 -27.48
N SER A 732 -4.76 16.95 -26.97
CA SER A 732 -4.46 15.55 -26.71
C SER A 732 -4.05 14.94 -28.05
N LEU A 733 -2.75 14.69 -28.25
CA LEU A 733 -2.30 14.02 -29.47
C LEU A 733 -2.93 12.63 -29.50
N PRO A 734 -3.74 12.29 -30.52
CA PRO A 734 -4.26 10.94 -30.65
C PRO A 734 -3.08 9.98 -30.86
N TRP A 735 -3.14 8.83 -30.18
CA TRP A 735 -2.35 7.68 -30.62
C TRP A 735 -2.81 7.28 -32.04
N PRO A 736 -1.92 6.73 -32.89
CA PRO A 736 -2.33 6.34 -34.22
C PRO A 736 -3.33 5.20 -34.11
N ASP A 737 -4.53 5.43 -34.65
CA ASP A 737 -5.42 4.34 -35.01
C ASP A 737 -4.66 3.42 -35.97
N PHE A 738 -4.48 2.16 -35.59
CA PHE A 738 -4.08 1.13 -36.54
C PHE A 738 -5.26 0.92 -37.50
N GLU A 739 -5.25 1.65 -38.62
CA GLU A 739 -6.18 1.43 -39.71
C GLU A 739 -6.03 -0.02 -40.20
N LEU A 740 -7.04 -0.84 -39.89
CA LEU A 740 -7.27 -2.10 -40.59
C LEU A 740 -7.49 -1.79 -42.06
N ALA A 741 -6.43 -1.95 -42.85
CA ALA A 741 -6.47 -1.80 -44.30
C ALA A 741 -7.57 -2.71 -44.86
N ARG A 742 -8.59 -2.11 -45.46
CA ARG A 742 -9.59 -2.84 -46.25
C ARG A 742 -8.96 -3.23 -47.59
N SER A 743 -8.95 -4.54 -47.84
CA SER A 743 -8.95 -5.17 -49.16
C SER A 743 -10.00 -6.28 -49.16
#